data_AF-A0A7W9Y3S3-F1
#
_entry.id   AF-A0A7W9Y3S3-F1
#
_cell.length_a   1.000
_cell.length_b   1.000
_cell.length_c   1.000
_cell.angle_alpha   90.00
_cell.angle_beta   90.00
_cell.angle_gamma   90.00
#
_symmetry.space_group_name_H-M   'P 1'
#
loop_
_entity.id
_entity.type
_entity.pdbx_description
1 polymer ?
#
loop_
_entity_poly.entity_id
_entity_poly.type
_entity_poly.pdbx_seq_one_letter_code
_entity_poly.pdbx_strand_id
1 'polypeptide(L)'
;MTTGTASERRMDEEIEHDPILGYAALPGVADEMLDARGEIKPVWQNLIAHLSRLSEGDLYERFARADRYLRDAGVFYRTYGGTGPGGTGERNWPLSHIPVLIQQDEWQNISRGLQQRADLLEAMIADIYGENRLVQEGFVPPQLIAANPEFLRPLVGVKPVGGHYLHFCSFEIGRGPDGNWWVLADRTQAPSGAGFALENRVATTRAFSDIYGETHVHRLASFFGAFRDALQSRKQYPDDRIAVLSPGPANETYFEHAYIARYLGFMLLEGEDLTVVNNRVMVRTVAGLKPVGVLWRRLDASYADPLELDQNSHIGTPGMVQALRSGSLTLVNALGSGILETRALLAFAPTICRRLLGEDPILPSIATWWCGQQSEREHVAKNIERMVIGPAYSRLPFFDDNSQSVLGSSLRETAKDTVGDWLASEGAKLVGQEVVTLSTTPTWVDGKLTPRPMSLRVFAARTENGWEIMPGGFARIGTGDDVAAIAMQSGGAAADVWIVSDKPVSKSTLLPPEESFTRNMPGSLPSRAADNLYWLGRYIERAEGALRILRSWHLRYAESADPNAPLLADVTRYLKSIDMDMVKAVPEPLLANINSAIYSASNIRDRFSPDGWLALTDLAKTAKRFHEAAQPGDDAAHAATILLRKLAGFAGLVHENMYRFTGWRFLSIGRHLERGLHMTRMLAHLSGPDAPDGSLDMLLEIGDSVMTHRRRYNVNTARLTVNDLLALDPLNPRSILFQLNEIRTEVEKLPNAFENGQMSPFYREAMRLHSGLAVMTPETMNEDVYRRLEKDLENLSDLLVRTYCS
;
A
#
# COMPACT_ATOMS: atom_id res chain seq x y z
N MET A 1 -60.71 -22.64 10.47
CA MET A 1 -59.53 -23.09 9.71
C MET A 1 -59.80 -22.79 8.25
N THR A 2 -59.45 -21.58 7.81
CA THR A 2 -59.62 -21.12 6.43
C THR A 2 -58.45 -21.63 5.60
N THR A 3 -58.75 -22.52 4.66
CA THR A 3 -57.80 -23.14 3.74
C THR A 3 -57.52 -22.17 2.58
N GLY A 4 -56.39 -21.48 2.64
CA GLY A 4 -55.83 -20.76 1.49
C GLY A 4 -55.53 -21.70 0.33
N THR A 5 -55.68 -21.21 -0.88
CA THR A 5 -55.56 -21.95 -2.15
C THR A 5 -54.09 -22.34 -2.43
N ALA A 6 -53.86 -23.40 -3.22
CA ALA A 6 -52.51 -23.84 -3.60
C ALA A 6 -51.69 -22.78 -4.36
N SER A 7 -52.35 -21.75 -4.91
CA SER A 7 -51.71 -20.56 -5.50
C SER A 7 -51.21 -19.59 -4.44
N GLU A 8 -51.93 -19.42 -3.33
CA GLU A 8 -51.49 -18.62 -2.18
C GLU A 8 -50.34 -19.31 -1.46
N ARG A 9 -50.37 -20.64 -1.30
CA ARG A 9 -49.23 -21.40 -0.74
C ARG A 9 -48.00 -21.40 -1.63
N ARG A 10 -48.16 -21.40 -2.96
CA ARG A 10 -47.03 -21.25 -3.91
C ARG A 10 -46.47 -19.85 -3.91
N MET A 11 -47.29 -18.81 -3.77
CA MET A 11 -46.83 -17.43 -3.56
C MET A 11 -46.11 -17.30 -2.22
N ASP A 12 -46.65 -17.86 -1.14
CA ASP A 12 -46.01 -17.83 0.18
C ASP A 12 -44.68 -18.63 0.18
N GLU A 13 -44.59 -19.76 -0.53
CA GLU A 13 -43.34 -20.54 -0.72
C GLU A 13 -42.35 -19.87 -1.71
N GLU A 14 -42.81 -19.13 -2.73
CA GLU A 14 -41.96 -18.32 -3.62
C GLU A 14 -41.44 -17.04 -2.93
N ILE A 15 -42.21 -16.46 -2.00
CA ILE A 15 -41.79 -15.34 -1.15
C ILE A 15 -40.77 -15.80 -0.09
N GLU A 16 -40.89 -17.04 0.41
CA GLU A 16 -39.92 -17.63 1.36
C GLU A 16 -38.53 -17.89 0.75
N HIS A 17 -38.42 -17.91 -0.59
CA HIS A 17 -37.19 -18.21 -1.33
C HIS A 17 -36.63 -17.08 -2.20
N ASP A 18 -37.21 -15.87 -2.16
CA ASP A 18 -36.60 -14.70 -2.82
C ASP A 18 -35.61 -14.03 -1.85
N PRO A 19 -34.29 -14.08 -2.13
CA PRO A 19 -33.25 -13.54 -1.25
C PRO A 19 -33.31 -12.01 -1.06
N ILE A 20 -34.22 -11.33 -1.77
CA ILE A 20 -34.47 -9.88 -1.70
C ILE A 20 -35.79 -9.55 -0.99
N LEU A 21 -36.83 -10.40 -1.07
CA LEU A 21 -38.15 -10.13 -0.46
C LEU A 21 -38.18 -10.25 1.07
N GLY A 22 -37.18 -10.89 1.68
CA GLY A 22 -37.07 -11.06 3.13
C GLY A 22 -36.38 -9.92 3.89
N TYR A 23 -35.97 -8.84 3.21
CA TYR A 23 -35.26 -7.74 3.85
C TYR A 23 -36.20 -6.87 4.70
N ALA A 24 -35.86 -6.66 5.96
CA ALA A 24 -36.58 -5.78 6.88
C ALA A 24 -35.61 -4.88 7.62
N ALA A 25 -35.95 -3.60 7.75
CA ALA A 25 -35.21 -2.65 8.57
C ALA A 25 -35.28 -3.02 10.06
N LEU A 26 -34.23 -2.70 10.83
CA LEU A 26 -34.24 -2.92 12.27
C LEU A 26 -35.24 -1.96 12.97
N PRO A 27 -36.01 -2.42 13.97
CA PRO A 27 -36.99 -1.58 14.66
C PRO A 27 -36.35 -0.33 15.30
N GLY A 28 -36.86 0.86 14.97
CA GLY A 28 -36.37 2.13 15.52
C GLY A 28 -35.04 2.62 14.95
N VAL A 29 -34.53 1.97 13.90
CA VAL A 29 -33.28 2.34 13.22
C VAL A 29 -33.59 2.78 11.80
N ALA A 30 -32.94 3.86 11.34
CA ALA A 30 -33.05 4.28 9.95
C ALA A 30 -32.40 3.24 9.01
N ASP A 31 -32.94 3.09 7.81
CA ASP A 31 -32.40 2.20 6.79
C ASP A 31 -32.06 2.99 5.52
N GLU A 32 -30.97 2.63 4.84
CA GLU A 32 -30.55 3.31 3.62
C GLU A 32 -31.40 2.90 2.41
N MET A 33 -31.88 1.66 2.35
CA MET A 33 -32.70 1.12 1.25
C MET A 33 -34.20 1.35 1.46
N LEU A 34 -34.70 1.14 2.67
CA LEU A 34 -36.11 1.30 3.03
C LEU A 34 -36.38 2.67 3.64
N ASP A 35 -37.53 3.27 3.32
CA ASP A 35 -38.02 4.48 3.99
C ASP A 35 -38.74 4.17 5.32
N ALA A 36 -39.25 5.21 5.99
CA ALA A 36 -39.96 5.06 7.26
C ALA A 36 -41.29 4.29 7.16
N ARG A 37 -41.79 4.03 5.94
CA ARG A 37 -42.98 3.20 5.68
C ARG A 37 -42.61 1.76 5.31
N GLY A 38 -41.32 1.45 5.19
CA GLY A 38 -40.83 0.16 4.71
C GLY A 38 -40.83 0.03 3.19
N GLU A 39 -41.00 1.12 2.44
CA GLU A 39 -40.97 1.11 0.98
C GLU A 39 -39.53 1.30 0.46
N ILE A 40 -39.18 0.66 -0.66
CA ILE A 40 -37.86 0.81 -1.28
C ILE A 40 -37.71 2.23 -1.83
N LYS A 41 -36.71 2.96 -1.35
CA LYS A 41 -36.41 4.32 -1.80
C LYS A 41 -36.13 4.36 -3.30
N PRO A 42 -36.55 5.41 -4.03
CA PRO A 42 -36.40 5.50 -5.49
C PRO A 42 -34.99 5.22 -6.01
N VAL A 43 -33.96 5.72 -5.31
CA VAL A 43 -32.56 5.54 -5.70
C VAL A 43 -32.13 4.07 -5.72
N TRP A 44 -32.75 3.21 -4.91
CA TRP A 44 -32.44 1.77 -4.82
C TRP A 44 -33.24 0.89 -5.77
N GLN A 45 -34.38 1.37 -6.28
CA GLN A 45 -35.33 0.54 -7.05
C GLN A 45 -34.69 -0.14 -8.26
N ASN A 46 -33.84 0.57 -9.00
CA ASN A 46 -33.16 0.00 -10.18
C ASN A 46 -32.20 -1.13 -9.80
N LEU A 47 -31.39 -0.93 -8.75
CA LEU A 47 -30.45 -1.95 -8.27
C LEU A 47 -31.20 -3.18 -7.78
N ILE A 48 -32.24 -2.99 -6.98
CA ILE A 48 -33.02 -4.11 -6.44
C ILE A 48 -33.74 -4.87 -7.56
N ALA A 49 -34.39 -4.16 -8.50
CA ALA A 49 -35.04 -4.79 -9.65
C ALA A 49 -34.05 -5.57 -10.53
N HIS A 50 -32.79 -5.15 -10.59
CA HIS A 50 -31.73 -5.88 -11.28
C HIS A 50 -31.31 -7.13 -10.50
N LEU A 51 -31.04 -7.01 -9.20
CA LEU A 51 -30.66 -8.13 -8.35
C LEU A 51 -31.73 -9.23 -8.34
N SER A 52 -33.03 -8.86 -8.32
CA SER A 52 -34.15 -9.81 -8.36
C SER A 52 -34.28 -10.61 -9.66
N ARG A 53 -33.56 -10.21 -10.72
CA ARG A 53 -33.55 -10.96 -11.99
C ARG A 53 -32.37 -11.92 -12.11
N LEU A 54 -31.40 -11.86 -11.19
CA LEU A 54 -30.20 -12.70 -11.22
C LEU A 54 -30.44 -13.98 -10.42
N SER A 55 -29.93 -15.11 -10.91
CA SER A 55 -29.88 -16.33 -10.11
C SER A 55 -28.80 -16.24 -9.02
N GLU A 56 -28.88 -17.08 -7.99
CA GLU A 56 -27.83 -17.19 -6.97
C GLU A 56 -26.45 -17.50 -7.59
N GLY A 57 -26.43 -18.33 -8.64
CA GLY A 57 -25.21 -18.64 -9.39
C GLY A 57 -24.61 -17.41 -10.07
N ASP A 58 -25.45 -16.59 -10.71
CA ASP A 58 -25.00 -15.34 -11.36
C ASP A 58 -24.44 -14.34 -10.34
N LEU A 59 -25.10 -14.20 -9.18
CA LEU A 59 -24.62 -13.35 -8.09
C LEU A 59 -23.28 -13.84 -7.55
N TYR A 60 -23.15 -15.14 -7.30
CA TYR A 60 -21.90 -15.75 -6.85
C TYR A 60 -20.76 -15.48 -7.84
N GLU A 61 -20.98 -15.66 -9.15
CA GLU A 61 -19.96 -15.41 -10.16
C GLU A 61 -19.52 -13.95 -10.23
N ARG A 62 -20.46 -13.01 -10.07
CA ARG A 62 -20.20 -11.57 -10.04
C ARG A 62 -19.41 -11.16 -8.81
N PHE A 63 -19.77 -11.66 -7.64
CA PHE A 63 -19.04 -11.41 -6.39
C PHE A 63 -17.63 -12.00 -6.43
N ALA A 64 -17.52 -13.24 -6.90
CA ALA A 64 -16.22 -13.88 -7.11
C ALA A 64 -15.34 -13.12 -8.11
N ARG A 65 -15.93 -12.43 -9.11
CA ARG A 65 -15.21 -11.57 -10.05
C ARG A 65 -14.66 -10.31 -9.38
N ALA A 66 -15.42 -9.66 -8.52
CA ALA A 66 -14.94 -8.53 -7.73
C ALA A 66 -13.81 -8.94 -6.77
N ASP A 67 -13.98 -10.06 -6.07
CA ASP A 67 -12.96 -10.57 -5.14
C ASP A 67 -11.68 -10.97 -5.86
N ARG A 68 -11.79 -11.62 -7.04
CA ARG A 68 -10.62 -11.93 -7.88
C ARG A 68 -9.92 -10.65 -8.29
N TYR A 69 -10.64 -9.64 -8.75
CA TYR A 69 -10.04 -8.37 -9.13
C TYR A 69 -9.24 -7.74 -7.98
N LEU A 70 -9.83 -7.64 -6.77
CA LEU A 70 -9.13 -7.06 -5.62
C LEU A 70 -7.89 -7.88 -5.24
N ARG A 71 -7.96 -9.21 -5.29
CA ARG A 71 -6.79 -10.09 -5.06
C ARG A 71 -5.70 -9.88 -6.13
N ASP A 72 -6.08 -9.77 -7.39
CA ASP A 72 -5.15 -9.64 -8.52
C ASP A 72 -4.50 -8.25 -8.58
N ALA A 73 -5.27 -7.20 -8.24
CA ALA A 73 -4.72 -5.86 -7.98
C ALA A 73 -3.85 -5.82 -6.70
N GLY A 74 -3.97 -6.87 -5.88
CA GLY A 74 -3.29 -7.04 -4.61
C GLY A 74 -3.72 -6.00 -3.60
N VAL A 75 -5.01 -5.72 -3.49
CA VAL A 75 -5.59 -4.90 -2.42
C VAL A 75 -5.60 -5.74 -1.14
N PHE A 76 -4.82 -5.32 -0.14
CA PHE A 76 -4.75 -5.95 1.18
C PHE A 76 -4.73 -4.88 2.26
N TYR A 77 -4.99 -5.30 3.48
CA TYR A 77 -4.75 -4.53 4.68
C TYR A 77 -3.99 -5.40 5.69
N ARG A 78 -3.18 -4.77 6.54
CA ARG A 78 -2.47 -5.46 7.62
C ARG A 78 -3.21 -5.25 8.93
N THR A 79 -3.46 -6.34 9.65
CA THR A 79 -3.99 -6.28 11.02
C THR A 79 -2.86 -6.46 12.02
N TYR A 80 -2.71 -5.51 12.93
CA TYR A 80 -1.85 -5.63 14.11
C TYR A 80 -2.68 -6.21 15.27
N GLY A 81 -2.26 -7.35 15.85
CA GLY A 81 -2.87 -7.89 17.08
C GLY A 81 -3.56 -9.26 17.02
N GLY A 82 -3.46 -10.03 15.93
CA GLY A 82 -4.00 -11.40 15.90
C GLY A 82 -3.23 -12.36 16.81
N THR A 83 -3.89 -12.96 17.81
CA THR A 83 -3.35 -13.93 18.80
C THR A 83 -3.05 -15.33 18.23
N GLY A 84 -2.88 -15.48 16.91
CA GLY A 84 -2.47 -16.73 16.27
C GLY A 84 -0.93 -16.85 16.17
N PRO A 85 -0.38 -18.07 16.02
CA PRO A 85 1.05 -18.24 15.79
C PRO A 85 1.40 -17.65 14.41
N GLY A 86 2.03 -16.47 14.41
CA GLY A 86 2.33 -15.68 13.20
C GLY A 86 1.67 -14.29 13.18
N GLY A 87 1.62 -13.60 14.32
CA GLY A 87 1.04 -12.26 14.49
C GLY A 87 1.69 -11.17 13.61
N THR A 88 1.29 -11.14 12.34
CA THR A 88 1.32 -10.06 11.34
C THR A 88 0.94 -10.72 10.01
N GLY A 89 -0.35 -10.74 9.69
CA GLY A 89 -0.87 -11.34 8.45
C GLY A 89 -1.48 -10.28 7.53
N GLU A 90 -1.07 -10.26 6.26
CA GLU A 90 -1.81 -9.55 5.21
C GLU A 90 -3.14 -10.26 5.00
N ARG A 91 -4.26 -9.53 5.15
CA ARG A 91 -5.60 -10.04 4.90
C ARG A 91 -6.16 -9.43 3.62
N ASN A 92 -6.95 -10.22 2.90
CA ASN A 92 -7.71 -9.73 1.76
C ASN A 92 -8.65 -8.61 2.22
N TRP A 93 -8.76 -7.55 1.43
CA TRP A 93 -9.69 -6.47 1.71
C TRP A 93 -11.14 -6.97 1.78
N PRO A 94 -11.88 -6.74 2.88
CA PRO A 94 -13.22 -7.30 3.08
C PRO A 94 -14.27 -6.44 2.34
N LEU A 95 -14.44 -6.70 1.05
CA LEU A 95 -15.45 -6.00 0.24
C LEU A 95 -16.86 -6.47 0.61
N SER A 96 -17.76 -5.52 0.92
CA SER A 96 -19.20 -5.75 0.82
C SER A 96 -19.62 -5.57 -0.63
N HIS A 97 -20.16 -6.62 -1.24
CA HIS A 97 -20.48 -6.61 -2.66
C HIS A 97 -21.65 -5.68 -3.00
N ILE A 98 -22.56 -5.42 -2.06
CA ILE A 98 -23.67 -4.50 -2.27
C ILE A 98 -23.19 -3.06 -1.98
N PRO A 99 -23.25 -2.14 -2.96
CA PRO A 99 -22.88 -0.74 -2.76
C PRO A 99 -23.97 0.02 -1.99
N VAL A 100 -23.60 1.09 -1.30
CA VAL A 100 -24.54 2.03 -0.66
C VAL A 100 -24.94 3.11 -1.66
N LEU A 101 -26.23 3.28 -1.92
CA LEU A 101 -26.73 4.28 -2.87
C LEU A 101 -27.27 5.51 -2.14
N ILE A 102 -26.86 6.70 -2.58
CA ILE A 102 -27.30 8.00 -2.08
C ILE A 102 -27.73 8.88 -3.26
N GLN A 103 -28.87 9.54 -3.13
CA GLN A 103 -29.38 10.43 -4.16
C GLN A 103 -28.54 11.72 -4.24
N GLN A 104 -28.33 12.24 -5.45
CA GLN A 104 -27.49 13.43 -5.66
C GLN A 104 -27.93 14.65 -4.85
N ASP A 105 -29.23 14.91 -4.72
CA ASP A 105 -29.73 16.11 -4.02
C ASP A 105 -29.44 16.04 -2.52
N GLU A 106 -29.57 14.84 -1.93
CA GLU A 106 -29.13 14.60 -0.56
C GLU A 106 -27.62 14.79 -0.42
N TRP A 107 -26.85 14.26 -1.37
CA TRP A 107 -25.39 14.41 -1.39
C TRP A 107 -24.93 15.87 -1.51
N GLN A 108 -25.67 16.72 -2.21
CA GLN A 108 -25.35 18.15 -2.33
C GLN A 108 -25.43 18.86 -0.97
N ASN A 109 -26.43 18.52 -0.13
CA ASN A 109 -26.51 19.07 1.22
C ASN A 109 -25.37 18.56 2.11
N ILE A 110 -25.05 17.26 2.04
CA ILE A 110 -23.89 16.70 2.74
C ILE A 110 -22.61 17.43 2.31
N SER A 111 -22.42 17.60 1.00
CA SER A 111 -21.25 18.26 0.42
C SER A 111 -21.09 19.69 0.91
N ARG A 112 -22.17 20.48 0.92
CA ARG A 112 -22.15 21.86 1.44
C ARG A 112 -21.76 21.91 2.92
N GLY A 113 -22.29 21.01 3.74
CA GLY A 113 -21.96 20.97 5.16
C GLY A 113 -20.52 20.53 5.42
N LEU A 114 -20.00 19.58 4.65
CA LEU A 114 -18.60 19.15 4.77
C LEU A 114 -17.62 20.22 4.24
N GLN A 115 -18.00 21.01 3.23
CA GLN A 115 -17.21 22.16 2.77
C GLN A 115 -17.11 23.22 3.88
N GLN A 116 -18.24 23.63 4.46
CA GLN A 116 -18.27 24.56 5.60
C GLN A 116 -17.39 24.02 6.75
N ARG A 117 -17.51 22.73 7.06
CA ARG A 117 -16.73 22.10 8.12
C ARG A 117 -15.23 22.11 7.82
N ALA A 118 -14.83 21.88 6.57
CA ALA A 118 -13.43 21.98 6.18
C ALA A 118 -12.89 23.42 6.31
N ASP A 119 -13.69 24.44 5.99
CA ASP A 119 -13.34 25.84 6.21
C ASP A 119 -13.27 26.21 7.70
N LEU A 120 -14.17 25.68 8.53
CA LEU A 120 -14.10 25.81 9.98
C LEU A 120 -12.78 25.25 10.53
N LEU A 121 -12.43 24.03 10.13
CA LEU A 121 -11.20 23.36 10.56
C LEU A 121 -9.94 24.12 10.11
N GLU A 122 -9.94 24.66 8.89
CA GLU A 122 -8.86 25.54 8.39
C GLU A 122 -8.72 26.79 9.27
N ALA A 123 -9.83 27.47 9.59
CA ALA A 123 -9.81 28.65 10.44
C ALA A 123 -9.35 28.34 11.87
N MET A 124 -9.74 27.19 12.41
CA MET A 124 -9.33 26.72 13.74
C MET A 124 -7.82 26.51 13.84
N ILE A 125 -7.21 25.79 12.89
CA ILE A 125 -5.76 25.54 12.94
C ILE A 125 -4.94 26.81 12.71
N ALA A 126 -5.42 27.70 11.84
CA ALA A 126 -4.81 29.00 11.63
C ALA A 126 -4.84 29.87 12.90
N ASP A 127 -5.92 29.79 13.69
CA ASP A 127 -5.99 30.46 15.00
C ASP A 127 -5.05 29.81 16.02
N ILE A 128 -5.10 28.47 16.18
CA ILE A 128 -4.30 27.71 17.16
C ILE A 128 -2.80 27.97 17.01
N TYR A 129 -2.28 27.98 15.77
CA TYR A 129 -0.87 28.22 15.47
C TYR A 129 -0.53 29.69 15.22
N GLY A 130 -1.55 30.57 15.17
CA GLY A 130 -1.43 31.99 14.93
C GLY A 130 -1.65 32.82 16.20
N GLU A 131 -2.71 33.64 16.19
CA GLU A 131 -3.02 34.57 17.29
C GLU A 131 -3.63 33.89 18.52
N ASN A 132 -4.16 32.67 18.37
CA ASN A 132 -4.78 31.86 19.42
C ASN A 132 -5.94 32.58 20.13
N ARG A 133 -6.81 33.25 19.37
CA ARG A 133 -7.95 34.02 19.90
C ARG A 133 -9.02 33.13 20.51
N LEU A 134 -9.21 31.92 19.99
CA LEU A 134 -10.19 30.97 20.53
C LEU A 134 -9.91 30.66 22.01
N VAL A 135 -8.63 30.54 22.38
CA VAL A 135 -8.23 30.33 23.77
C VAL A 135 -8.25 31.64 24.55
N GLN A 136 -7.74 32.74 24.00
CA GLN A 136 -7.70 34.05 24.67
C GLN A 136 -9.10 34.58 25.03
N GLU A 137 -10.07 34.38 24.15
CA GLU A 137 -11.47 34.83 24.31
C GLU A 137 -12.32 33.80 25.09
N GLY A 138 -11.75 32.65 25.47
CA GLY A 138 -12.42 31.66 26.32
C GLY A 138 -13.37 30.70 25.60
N PHE A 139 -13.33 30.64 24.26
CA PHE A 139 -14.12 29.66 23.48
C PHE A 139 -13.56 28.24 23.56
N VAL A 140 -12.25 28.11 23.75
CA VAL A 140 -11.57 26.82 23.93
C VAL A 140 -10.73 26.84 25.20
N PRO A 141 -10.90 25.88 26.12
CA PRO A 141 -10.06 25.75 27.31
C PRO A 141 -8.56 25.61 26.98
N PRO A 142 -7.65 26.38 27.60
CA PRO A 142 -6.21 26.29 27.33
C PRO A 142 -5.63 24.88 27.50
N GLN A 143 -6.15 24.11 28.45
CA GLN A 143 -5.68 22.75 28.76
C GLN A 143 -5.97 21.76 27.61
N LEU A 144 -7.01 21.98 26.80
CA LEU A 144 -7.31 21.14 25.64
C LEU A 144 -6.29 21.29 24.51
N ILE A 145 -5.59 22.43 24.46
CA ILE A 145 -4.55 22.70 23.47
C ILE A 145 -3.17 22.39 24.05
N ALA A 146 -2.83 22.98 25.21
CA ALA A 146 -1.48 22.96 25.74
C ALA A 146 -0.99 21.57 26.19
N ALA A 147 -1.91 20.68 26.60
CA ALA A 147 -1.64 19.30 27.00
C ALA A 147 -1.88 18.29 25.87
N ASN A 148 -2.30 18.75 24.69
CA ASN A 148 -2.58 17.87 23.56
C ASN A 148 -1.27 17.34 22.96
N PRO A 149 -1.08 16.02 22.84
CA PRO A 149 0.14 15.46 22.25
C PRO A 149 0.34 15.85 20.77
N GLU A 150 -0.73 16.20 20.05
CA GLU A 150 -0.66 16.63 18.66
C GLU A 150 -0.32 18.13 18.52
N PHE A 151 -0.29 18.89 19.61
CA PHE A 151 0.09 20.29 19.57
C PHE A 151 1.62 20.46 19.48
N LEU A 152 2.10 20.64 18.25
CA LEU A 152 3.52 20.84 17.96
C LEU A 152 3.99 22.28 18.22
N ARG A 153 4.45 22.57 19.45
CA ARG A 153 4.99 23.89 19.84
C ARG A 153 6.02 24.50 18.87
N PRO A 154 6.95 23.74 18.26
CA PRO A 154 7.93 24.31 17.31
C PRO A 154 7.34 24.96 16.05
N LEU A 155 6.04 24.74 15.77
CA LEU A 155 5.34 25.27 14.60
C LEU A 155 4.51 26.53 14.86
N VAL A 156 4.44 27.01 16.12
CA VAL A 156 3.73 28.26 16.42
C VAL A 156 4.34 29.41 15.63
N GLY A 157 3.50 30.15 14.90
CA GLY A 157 3.88 31.26 14.03
C GLY A 157 4.39 30.85 12.63
N VAL A 158 4.53 29.56 12.33
CA VAL A 158 4.93 29.07 11.00
C VAL A 158 3.73 29.14 10.05
N LYS A 159 3.82 29.98 9.01
CA LYS A 159 2.76 30.13 8.01
C LYS A 159 3.02 29.24 6.78
N PRO A 160 2.04 28.45 6.31
CA PRO A 160 2.17 27.67 5.08
C PRO A 160 2.37 28.57 3.84
N VAL A 161 3.21 28.14 2.89
CA VAL A 161 3.52 28.91 1.68
C VAL A 161 2.30 29.15 0.79
N GLY A 162 1.38 28.18 0.75
CA GLY A 162 0.13 28.26 0.00
C GLY A 162 -1.00 28.97 0.75
N GLY A 163 -0.73 29.56 1.92
CA GLY A 163 -1.72 30.23 2.76
C GLY A 163 -2.73 29.31 3.46
N HIS A 164 -2.63 27.99 3.25
CA HIS A 164 -3.55 27.00 3.79
C HIS A 164 -2.81 25.90 4.54
N TYR A 165 -3.36 25.47 5.66
CA TYR A 165 -2.85 24.37 6.45
C TYR A 165 -3.43 23.02 6.00
N LEU A 166 -4.70 23.01 5.59
CA LEU A 166 -5.42 21.81 5.19
C LEU A 166 -5.62 21.78 3.68
N HIS A 167 -5.34 20.62 3.09
CA HIS A 167 -5.44 20.39 1.65
C HIS A 167 -6.21 19.11 1.32
N PHE A 168 -6.19 18.11 2.21
CA PHE A 168 -6.87 16.84 2.02
C PHE A 168 -7.40 16.33 3.36
N CYS A 169 -8.71 16.28 3.54
CA CYS A 169 -9.37 15.87 4.77
C CYS A 169 -10.28 14.67 4.52
N SER A 170 -10.65 13.95 5.57
CA SER A 170 -11.78 13.02 5.51
C SER A 170 -12.68 13.16 6.72
N PHE A 171 -13.96 12.86 6.53
CA PHE A 171 -15.00 12.98 7.53
C PHE A 171 -15.69 11.63 7.68
N GLU A 172 -15.83 11.16 8.92
CA GLU A 172 -16.71 10.04 9.25
C GLU A 172 -18.10 10.61 9.51
N ILE A 173 -19.09 10.18 8.73
CA ILE A 173 -20.48 10.58 8.89
C ILE A 173 -21.37 9.35 9.07
N GLY A 174 -22.47 9.53 9.76
CA GLY A 174 -23.50 8.50 9.92
C GLY A 174 -24.88 9.13 9.98
N ARG A 175 -25.90 8.39 9.57
CA ARG A 175 -27.28 8.82 9.69
C ARG A 175 -27.84 8.34 11.02
N GLY A 176 -28.41 9.25 11.80
CA GLY A 176 -29.05 8.93 13.08
C GLY A 176 -30.46 8.33 12.89
N PRO A 177 -31.12 7.92 13.99
CA PRO A 177 -32.48 7.39 13.96
C PRO A 177 -33.53 8.41 13.48
N ASP A 178 -33.22 9.70 13.60
CA ASP A 178 -34.04 10.81 13.12
C ASP A 178 -33.93 11.05 11.61
N GLY A 179 -33.08 10.28 10.92
CA GLY A 179 -32.83 10.39 9.49
C GLY A 179 -31.82 11.49 9.09
N ASN A 180 -31.32 12.26 10.06
CA ASN A 180 -30.34 13.32 9.82
C ASN A 180 -28.91 12.77 9.76
N TRP A 181 -28.05 13.47 9.01
CA TRP A 181 -26.62 13.16 8.94
C TRP A 181 -25.83 13.88 10.01
N TRP A 182 -24.95 13.14 10.67
CA TRP A 182 -24.11 13.62 11.75
C TRP A 182 -22.65 13.35 11.44
N VAL A 183 -21.77 14.29 11.80
CA VAL A 183 -20.32 14.05 11.77
C VAL A 183 -19.89 13.35 13.04
N LEU A 184 -19.30 12.16 12.88
CA LEU A 184 -18.82 11.30 13.95
C LEU A 184 -17.38 11.62 14.32
N ALA A 185 -16.54 11.92 13.32
CA ALA A 185 -15.15 12.30 13.51
C ALA A 185 -14.57 13.06 12.30
N ASP A 186 -13.59 13.91 12.58
CA ASP A 186 -12.79 14.64 11.60
C ASP A 186 -11.40 14.00 11.47
N ARG A 187 -10.85 13.95 10.25
CA ARG A 187 -9.49 13.49 9.98
C ARG A 187 -8.75 14.49 9.11
N THR A 188 -7.71 15.10 9.68
CA THR A 188 -6.95 16.22 9.13
C THR A 188 -5.44 15.97 9.15
N GLN A 189 -4.95 14.94 9.83
CA GLN A 189 -3.53 14.66 9.98
C GLN A 189 -2.92 14.02 8.73
N ALA A 190 -3.35 12.80 8.41
CA ALA A 190 -2.90 12.00 7.27
C ALA A 190 -4.01 10.99 6.87
N PRO A 191 -5.22 11.46 6.50
CA PRO A 191 -6.39 10.60 6.32
C PRO A 191 -6.20 9.55 5.22
N SER A 192 -6.49 8.29 5.55
CA SER A 192 -6.44 7.12 4.66
C SER A 192 -7.82 6.65 4.21
N GLY A 193 -7.86 5.87 3.13
CA GLY A 193 -9.06 5.27 2.57
C GLY A 193 -9.46 5.72 1.17
N ALA A 194 -8.88 6.80 0.63
CA ALA A 194 -9.29 7.34 -0.67
C ALA A 194 -8.94 6.39 -1.82
N GLY A 195 -7.78 5.73 -1.73
CA GLY A 195 -7.40 4.70 -2.71
C GLY A 195 -8.25 3.43 -2.58
N PHE A 196 -8.69 3.09 -1.37
CA PHE A 196 -9.62 1.98 -1.14
C PHE A 196 -11.02 2.29 -1.69
N ALA A 197 -11.52 3.52 -1.55
CA ALA A 197 -12.78 3.95 -2.18
C ALA A 197 -12.73 3.79 -3.72
N LEU A 198 -11.59 4.14 -4.33
CA LEU A 198 -11.39 3.95 -5.77
C LEU A 198 -11.34 2.47 -6.16
N GLU A 199 -10.62 1.64 -5.42
CA GLU A 199 -10.56 0.18 -5.67
C GLU A 199 -11.91 -0.50 -5.47
N ASN A 200 -12.66 -0.13 -4.43
CA ASN A 200 -14.04 -0.57 -4.21
C ASN A 200 -14.90 -0.22 -5.42
N ARG A 201 -14.80 1.01 -5.93
CA ARG A 201 -15.52 1.45 -7.14
C ARG A 201 -15.19 0.61 -8.36
N VAL A 202 -13.92 0.28 -8.58
CA VAL A 202 -13.53 -0.56 -9.73
C VAL A 202 -14.05 -1.99 -9.55
N ALA A 203 -13.98 -2.54 -8.33
CA ALA A 203 -14.45 -3.89 -8.03
C ALA A 203 -15.97 -4.03 -8.22
N THR A 204 -16.76 -3.11 -7.66
CA THR A 204 -18.23 -3.09 -7.80
C THR A 204 -18.65 -2.83 -9.25
N THR A 205 -17.97 -1.94 -9.97
CA THR A 205 -18.23 -1.71 -11.41
C THR A 205 -17.99 -2.98 -12.23
N ARG A 206 -17.02 -3.83 -11.86
CA ARG A 206 -16.78 -5.13 -12.54
C ARG A 206 -17.83 -6.19 -12.18
N ALA A 207 -18.36 -6.17 -10.96
CA ALA A 207 -19.45 -7.06 -10.55
C ALA A 207 -20.77 -6.70 -11.23
N PHE A 208 -21.06 -5.41 -11.40
CA PHE A 208 -22.33 -4.91 -11.92
C PHE A 208 -22.17 -4.00 -13.15
N SER A 209 -21.36 -4.42 -14.12
CA SER A 209 -21.00 -3.59 -15.28
C SER A 209 -22.19 -3.14 -16.13
N ASP A 210 -23.20 -3.99 -16.21
CA ASP A 210 -24.47 -3.81 -16.90
C ASP A 210 -25.33 -2.72 -16.25
N ILE A 211 -25.56 -2.79 -14.93
CA ILE A 211 -26.36 -1.76 -14.26
C ILE A 211 -25.59 -0.45 -14.03
N TYR A 212 -24.25 -0.51 -13.89
CA TYR A 212 -23.44 0.68 -13.64
C TYR A 212 -23.48 1.66 -14.81
N GLY A 213 -23.64 1.17 -16.05
CA GLY A 213 -23.80 2.01 -17.23
C GLY A 213 -25.17 2.70 -17.31
N GLU A 214 -26.21 2.05 -16.78
CA GLU A 214 -27.59 2.54 -16.75
C GLU A 214 -27.86 3.47 -15.56
N THR A 215 -27.16 3.22 -14.45
CA THR A 215 -27.22 4.04 -13.24
C THR A 215 -26.29 5.23 -13.44
N HIS A 216 -26.81 6.46 -13.40
CA HIS A 216 -25.99 7.67 -13.58
C HIS A 216 -25.12 7.97 -12.35
N VAL A 217 -24.21 7.07 -12.02
CA VAL A 217 -23.29 7.15 -10.87
C VAL A 217 -22.16 8.13 -11.18
N HIS A 218 -21.97 9.13 -10.30
CA HIS A 218 -20.86 10.07 -10.42
C HIS A 218 -19.50 9.38 -10.38
N ARG A 219 -18.58 9.80 -11.24
CA ARG A 219 -17.23 9.25 -11.31
C ARG A 219 -16.31 9.90 -10.28
N LEU A 220 -15.46 9.09 -9.64
CA LEU A 220 -14.45 9.59 -8.69
C LEU A 220 -13.25 10.27 -9.39
N ALA A 221 -13.08 10.05 -10.69
CA ALA A 221 -11.91 10.53 -11.44
C ALA A 221 -11.77 12.07 -11.45
N SER A 222 -12.88 12.82 -11.48
CA SER A 222 -12.84 14.29 -11.45
C SER A 222 -12.24 14.82 -10.16
N PHE A 223 -12.63 14.27 -9.01
CA PHE A 223 -12.11 14.65 -7.70
C PHE A 223 -10.57 14.49 -7.62
N PHE A 224 -10.08 13.34 -8.08
CA PHE A 224 -8.63 13.07 -8.11
C PHE A 224 -7.89 13.95 -9.14
N GLY A 225 -8.53 14.26 -10.26
CA GLY A 225 -7.99 15.17 -11.28
C GLY A 225 -7.85 16.58 -10.75
N ALA A 226 -8.91 17.13 -10.18
CA ALA A 226 -8.92 18.45 -9.57
C ALA A 226 -7.89 18.56 -8.42
N PHE A 227 -7.78 17.52 -7.58
CA PHE A 227 -6.76 17.50 -6.54
C PHE A 227 -5.33 17.45 -7.12
N ARG A 228 -5.08 16.60 -8.12
CA ARG A 228 -3.77 16.55 -8.79
C ARG A 228 -3.40 17.90 -9.38
N ASP A 229 -4.32 18.54 -10.08
CA ASP A 229 -4.08 19.82 -10.74
C ASP A 229 -3.82 20.92 -9.70
N ALA A 230 -4.55 20.91 -8.57
CA ALA A 230 -4.31 21.80 -7.44
C ALA A 230 -2.94 21.58 -6.76
N LEU A 231 -2.40 20.36 -6.75
CA LEU A 231 -1.02 20.14 -6.28
C LEU A 231 0.02 20.59 -7.31
N GLN A 232 -0.27 20.47 -8.61
CA GLN A 232 0.60 20.96 -9.68
C GLN A 232 0.74 22.49 -9.65
N SER A 233 -0.36 23.22 -9.43
CA SER A 233 -0.31 24.69 -9.33
C SER A 233 0.37 25.21 -8.07
N ARG A 234 0.67 24.34 -7.09
CA ARG A 234 1.40 24.68 -5.85
C ARG A 234 2.92 24.52 -5.94
N LYS A 235 3.44 24.08 -7.08
CA LYS A 235 4.89 24.09 -7.31
C LYS A 235 5.40 25.54 -7.28
N GLN A 236 6.46 25.79 -6.50
CA GLN A 236 7.07 27.12 -6.44
C GLN A 236 7.98 27.34 -7.65
N TYR A 237 8.66 26.28 -8.09
CA TYR A 237 9.56 26.30 -9.24
C TYR A 237 9.17 25.23 -10.27
N PRO A 238 9.41 25.47 -11.57
CA PRO A 238 9.08 24.49 -12.62
C PRO A 238 9.73 23.11 -12.41
N ASP A 239 10.93 23.08 -11.86
CA ASP A 239 11.69 21.85 -11.58
C ASP A 239 11.27 21.14 -10.30
N ASP A 240 10.40 21.75 -9.48
CA ASP A 240 9.93 21.14 -8.25
C ASP A 240 9.12 19.89 -8.55
N ARG A 241 9.40 18.85 -7.77
CA ARG A 241 8.64 17.60 -7.85
C ARG A 241 7.54 17.55 -6.80
N ILE A 242 6.53 16.74 -7.11
CA ILE A 242 5.45 16.35 -6.20
C ILE A 242 5.68 14.90 -5.81
N ALA A 243 5.56 14.61 -4.52
CA ALA A 243 5.73 13.27 -4.00
C ALA A 243 4.70 12.95 -2.91
N VAL A 244 4.42 11.66 -2.74
CA VAL A 244 3.73 11.08 -1.59
C VAL A 244 4.82 10.59 -0.63
N LEU A 245 4.84 11.11 0.60
CA LEU A 245 5.73 10.66 1.67
C LEU A 245 5.06 9.56 2.47
N SER A 246 5.64 8.36 2.44
CA SER A 246 5.16 7.16 3.11
C SER A 246 6.09 6.77 4.27
N PRO A 247 5.56 6.18 5.36
CA PRO A 247 6.37 5.54 6.40
C PRO A 247 6.97 4.18 5.98
N GLY A 248 6.68 3.70 4.77
CA GLY A 248 7.22 2.45 4.21
C GLY A 248 6.28 1.23 4.33
N PRO A 249 6.69 0.05 3.82
CA PRO A 249 5.81 -1.11 3.65
C PRO A 249 5.31 -1.76 4.93
N ALA A 250 5.92 -1.44 6.08
CA ALA A 250 5.43 -1.90 7.37
C ALA A 250 4.05 -1.29 7.69
N ASN A 251 3.70 -0.12 7.17
CA ASN A 251 2.45 0.54 7.49
C ASN A 251 1.22 -0.17 6.89
N GLU A 252 0.13 -0.21 7.66
CA GLU A 252 -1.12 -0.91 7.31
C GLU A 252 -1.80 -0.39 6.03
N THR A 253 -1.62 0.89 5.68
CA THR A 253 -2.19 1.52 4.48
C THR A 253 -1.14 1.76 3.39
N TYR A 254 0.04 1.13 3.46
CA TYR A 254 1.09 1.32 2.44
C TYR A 254 0.61 1.01 1.01
N PHE A 255 -0.24 -0.01 0.85
CA PHE A 255 -0.88 -0.33 -0.44
C PHE A 255 -1.55 0.91 -1.05
N GLU A 256 -2.34 1.63 -0.25
CA GLU A 256 -3.03 2.84 -0.68
C GLU A 256 -2.04 3.92 -1.12
N HIS A 257 -0.94 4.10 -0.38
CA HIS A 257 0.06 5.12 -0.69
C HIS A 257 0.70 4.87 -2.06
N ALA A 258 1.11 3.63 -2.31
CA ALA A 258 1.69 3.22 -3.60
C ALA A 258 0.66 3.30 -4.73
N TYR A 259 -0.57 2.89 -4.45
CA TYR A 259 -1.66 2.93 -5.42
C TYR A 259 -1.99 4.36 -5.87
N ILE A 260 -2.20 5.28 -4.92
CA ILE A 260 -2.51 6.69 -5.23
C ILE A 260 -1.33 7.38 -5.91
N ALA A 261 -0.10 7.13 -5.46
CA ALA A 261 1.09 7.68 -6.12
C ALA A 261 1.15 7.27 -7.61
N ARG A 262 0.88 6.00 -7.90
CA ARG A 262 0.79 5.48 -9.27
C ARG A 262 -0.39 6.08 -10.05
N TYR A 263 -1.56 6.17 -9.43
CA TYR A 263 -2.79 6.67 -10.06
C TYR A 263 -2.67 8.16 -10.45
N LEU A 264 -2.04 8.98 -9.61
CA LEU A 264 -1.85 10.41 -9.86
C LEU A 264 -0.53 10.75 -10.59
N GLY A 265 0.36 9.78 -10.74
CA GLY A 265 1.67 9.97 -11.38
C GLY A 265 2.69 10.73 -10.50
N PHE A 266 2.59 10.61 -9.19
CA PHE A 266 3.55 11.19 -8.24
C PHE A 266 4.64 10.19 -7.83
N MET A 267 5.77 10.70 -7.32
CA MET A 267 6.79 9.83 -6.73
C MET A 267 6.29 9.31 -5.38
N LEU A 268 6.51 8.02 -5.09
CA LEU A 268 6.41 7.48 -3.74
C LEU A 268 7.79 7.56 -3.08
N LEU A 269 7.91 8.31 -1.98
CA LEU A 269 9.15 8.52 -1.26
C LEU A 269 8.99 8.12 0.20
N GLU A 270 10.09 7.72 0.83
CA GLU A 270 10.21 7.52 2.28
C GLU A 270 11.15 8.58 2.89
N GLY A 271 11.20 8.69 4.22
CA GLY A 271 11.98 9.75 4.89
C GLY A 271 13.45 9.79 4.50
N GLU A 272 14.07 8.62 4.28
CA GLU A 272 15.47 8.47 3.88
C GLU A 272 15.76 8.85 2.42
N ASP A 273 14.75 8.79 1.55
CA ASP A 273 14.85 9.23 0.15
C ASP A 273 15.05 10.75 0.07
N LEU A 274 14.74 11.47 1.16
CA LEU A 274 14.79 12.91 1.25
C LEU A 274 16.02 13.41 2.04
N THR A 275 16.41 14.63 1.75
CA THR A 275 17.40 15.39 2.51
C THR A 275 17.08 16.87 2.42
N VAL A 276 17.44 17.64 3.44
CA VAL A 276 17.31 19.11 3.39
C VAL A 276 18.67 19.72 3.10
N VAL A 277 18.75 20.54 2.04
CA VAL A 277 19.97 21.25 1.63
C VAL A 277 19.61 22.70 1.36
N ASN A 278 20.34 23.64 1.97
CA ASN A 278 20.07 25.09 1.84
C ASN A 278 18.60 25.45 2.11
N ASN A 279 18.04 24.89 3.19
CA ASN A 279 16.64 25.02 3.59
C ASN A 279 15.61 24.52 2.56
N ARG A 280 15.98 23.71 1.56
CA ARG A 280 15.07 23.10 0.58
C ARG A 280 15.05 21.59 0.73
N VAL A 281 13.88 20.97 0.59
CA VAL A 281 13.75 19.52 0.53
C VAL A 281 14.18 19.02 -0.85
N MET A 282 15.07 18.04 -0.85
CA MET A 282 15.63 17.41 -2.03
C MET A 282 15.40 15.90 -1.95
N VAL A 283 15.09 15.27 -3.08
CA VAL A 283 15.09 13.81 -3.22
C VAL A 283 16.45 13.34 -3.74
N ARG A 284 16.99 12.27 -3.13
CA ARG A 284 18.18 11.55 -3.59
C ARG A 284 17.81 10.70 -4.79
N THR A 285 18.49 10.94 -5.91
CA THR A 285 18.24 10.18 -7.13
C THR A 285 19.55 9.76 -7.75
N VAL A 286 19.49 8.74 -8.59
CA VAL A 286 20.65 8.26 -9.36
C VAL A 286 21.26 9.31 -10.32
N ALA A 287 20.59 10.45 -10.52
CA ALA A 287 21.10 11.59 -11.28
C ALA A 287 21.48 12.80 -10.40
N GLY A 288 21.64 12.58 -9.09
CA GLY A 288 21.91 13.62 -8.09
C GLY A 288 20.65 14.15 -7.39
N LEU A 289 20.81 15.18 -6.56
CA LEU A 289 19.72 15.78 -5.79
C LEU A 289 18.75 16.55 -6.70
N LYS A 290 17.45 16.39 -6.47
CA LYS A 290 16.39 17.13 -7.17
C LYS A 290 15.41 17.75 -6.18
N PRO A 291 14.93 18.98 -6.40
CA PRO A 291 14.06 19.66 -5.45
C PRO A 291 12.66 19.03 -5.40
N VAL A 292 12.08 19.01 -4.21
CA VAL A 292 10.69 18.63 -3.95
C VAL A 292 9.98 19.85 -3.37
N GLY A 293 8.95 20.35 -4.08
CA GLY A 293 8.21 21.55 -3.69
C GLY A 293 6.87 21.24 -3.01
N VAL A 294 6.31 20.05 -3.27
CA VAL A 294 5.02 19.63 -2.69
C VAL A 294 5.14 18.18 -2.20
N LEU A 295 4.79 17.94 -0.93
CA LEU A 295 4.87 16.64 -0.30
C LEU A 295 3.53 16.26 0.34
N TRP A 296 2.88 15.24 -0.20
CA TRP A 296 1.69 14.64 0.39
C TRP A 296 2.07 13.61 1.44
N ARG A 297 1.98 14.01 2.70
CA ARG A 297 2.41 13.22 3.86
C ARG A 297 1.37 12.18 4.26
N ARG A 298 1.86 10.97 4.54
CA ARG A 298 1.08 9.80 5.00
C ARG A 298 1.58 9.21 6.32
N LEU A 299 2.28 10.00 7.13
CA LEU A 299 2.81 9.64 8.45
C LEU A 299 2.46 10.72 9.46
N ASP A 300 2.37 10.40 10.75
CA ASP A 300 1.97 11.32 11.83
C ASP A 300 2.95 12.48 12.04
N ALA A 301 2.46 13.67 12.39
CA ALA A 301 3.24 14.90 12.29
C ALA A 301 4.51 14.91 13.17
N SER A 302 4.45 14.31 14.36
CA SER A 302 5.60 14.17 15.27
C SER A 302 6.78 13.43 14.65
N TYR A 303 6.52 12.47 13.75
CA TYR A 303 7.55 11.67 13.12
C TYR A 303 8.20 12.34 11.92
N ALA A 304 7.73 13.51 11.47
CA ALA A 304 8.19 14.12 10.23
C ALA A 304 9.64 14.64 10.28
N ASP A 305 10.12 15.05 11.45
CA ASP A 305 11.46 15.62 11.63
C ASP A 305 12.11 15.13 12.94
N PRO A 306 13.12 14.24 12.87
CA PRO A 306 13.80 13.76 14.06
C PRO A 306 14.70 14.81 14.75
N LEU A 307 15.00 15.94 14.11
CA LEU A 307 15.83 16.98 14.75
C LEU A 307 15.04 17.91 15.67
N GLU A 308 13.80 18.26 15.28
CA GLU A 308 12.99 19.26 16.00
C GLU A 308 11.75 18.67 16.69
N LEU A 309 11.28 17.47 16.29
CA LEU A 309 10.06 16.85 16.80
C LEU A 309 10.36 15.59 17.63
N ASP A 310 10.39 14.41 17.01
CA ASP A 310 10.66 13.14 17.69
C ASP A 310 12.00 12.53 17.25
N GLN A 311 13.00 12.63 18.12
CA GLN A 311 14.36 12.09 17.90
C GLN A 311 14.42 10.58 17.68
N ASN A 312 13.38 9.82 18.05
CA ASN A 312 13.29 8.39 17.81
C ASN A 312 12.65 8.04 16.46
N SER A 313 12.24 9.06 15.68
CA SER A 313 11.66 8.83 14.36
C SER A 313 12.71 8.32 13.36
N HIS A 314 12.45 7.14 12.81
CA HIS A 314 13.21 6.55 11.70
C HIS A 314 12.55 6.74 10.32
N ILE A 315 11.38 7.37 10.27
CA ILE A 315 10.57 7.54 9.06
C ILE A 315 10.47 9.00 8.59
N GLY A 316 11.00 9.93 9.38
CA GLY A 316 11.06 11.35 9.07
C GLY A 316 12.30 11.75 8.29
N THR A 317 12.40 13.05 7.97
CA THR A 317 13.56 13.63 7.31
C THR A 317 14.14 14.76 8.17
N PRO A 318 15.40 14.67 8.60
CA PRO A 318 16.07 15.72 9.35
C PRO A 318 15.97 17.10 8.66
N GLY A 319 15.46 18.10 9.37
CA GLY A 319 15.38 19.49 8.91
C GLY A 319 14.11 19.84 8.14
N MET A 320 13.12 18.93 8.08
CA MET A 320 11.81 19.16 7.46
C MET A 320 11.08 20.38 8.06
N VAL A 321 11.13 20.57 9.39
CA VAL A 321 10.51 21.73 10.06
C VAL A 321 11.19 23.03 9.63
N GLN A 322 12.51 23.03 9.52
CA GLN A 322 13.26 24.19 9.02
C GLN A 322 12.93 24.53 7.56
N ALA A 323 12.75 23.51 6.70
CA ALA A 323 12.35 23.70 5.31
C ALA A 323 10.92 24.28 5.17
N LEU A 324 10.02 23.94 6.10
CA LEU A 324 8.70 24.56 6.20
C LEU A 324 8.79 26.02 6.66
N ARG A 325 9.58 26.28 7.70
CA ARG A 325 9.79 27.62 8.27
C ARG A 325 10.41 28.58 7.25
N SER A 326 11.28 28.09 6.36
CA SER A 326 11.87 28.87 5.26
C SER A 326 10.91 29.13 4.10
N GLY A 327 9.75 28.48 4.09
CA GLY A 327 8.77 28.58 3.01
C GLY A 327 9.18 27.87 1.73
N SER A 328 10.01 26.82 1.80
CA SER A 328 10.51 26.10 0.61
C SER A 328 9.66 24.91 0.18
N LEU A 329 8.69 24.50 1.01
CA LEU A 329 7.92 23.28 0.84
C LEU A 329 6.45 23.50 1.19
N THR A 330 5.56 22.96 0.37
CA THR A 330 4.15 22.77 0.71
C THR A 330 3.93 21.34 1.20
N LEU A 331 3.39 21.19 2.42
CA LEU A 331 3.05 19.88 3.01
C LEU A 331 1.54 19.68 3.01
N VAL A 332 1.09 18.52 2.53
CA VAL A 332 -0.32 18.14 2.48
C VAL A 332 -0.55 17.00 3.48
N ASN A 333 -1.20 17.20 4.63
CA ASN A 333 -1.52 18.48 5.27
C ASN A 333 -0.34 18.99 6.11
N ALA A 334 -0.42 20.26 6.52
CA ALA A 334 0.56 20.90 7.39
C ALA A 334 0.81 20.08 8.67
N LEU A 335 2.03 20.15 9.19
CA LEU A 335 2.37 19.53 10.47
C LEU A 335 1.58 20.20 11.60
N GLY A 336 1.14 19.42 12.60
CA GLY A 336 0.29 19.91 13.69
C GLY A 336 -1.22 19.86 13.40
N SER A 337 -1.63 19.53 12.18
CA SER A 337 -3.05 19.37 11.81
C SER A 337 -3.81 18.27 12.56
N GLY A 338 -3.08 17.35 13.20
CA GLY A 338 -3.65 16.32 14.06
C GLY A 338 -4.44 16.82 15.25
N ILE A 339 -4.13 18.01 15.75
CA ILE A 339 -4.83 18.59 16.90
C ILE A 339 -6.33 18.75 16.65
N LEU A 340 -6.73 18.99 15.39
CA LEU A 340 -8.12 19.15 15.00
C LEU A 340 -8.93 17.85 15.08
N GLU A 341 -8.29 16.68 15.09
CA GLU A 341 -8.95 15.38 15.23
C GLU A 341 -9.36 15.09 16.69
N THR A 342 -9.01 15.97 17.62
CA THR A 342 -9.25 15.79 19.07
C THR A 342 -10.74 15.69 19.37
N ARG A 343 -11.16 14.54 19.92
CA ARG A 343 -12.58 14.24 20.23
C ARG A 343 -13.26 15.32 21.07
N ALA A 344 -12.58 15.88 22.07
CA ALA A 344 -13.14 16.93 22.92
C ALA A 344 -13.48 18.23 22.17
N LEU A 345 -12.84 18.53 21.03
CA LEU A 345 -13.13 19.73 20.25
C LEU A 345 -14.53 19.70 19.63
N LEU A 346 -15.12 18.52 19.45
CA LEU A 346 -16.50 18.37 18.95
C LEU A 346 -17.52 19.08 19.87
N ALA A 347 -17.27 19.12 21.18
CA ALA A 347 -18.13 19.81 22.15
C ALA A 347 -18.18 21.33 21.93
N PHE A 348 -17.12 21.90 21.34
CA PHE A 348 -16.97 23.34 21.12
C PHE A 348 -17.28 23.75 19.67
N ALA A 349 -17.35 22.79 18.73
CA ALA A 349 -17.49 23.05 17.31
C ALA A 349 -18.66 23.99 16.94
N PRO A 350 -19.88 23.88 17.50
CA PRO A 350 -20.96 24.80 17.17
C PRO A 350 -20.66 26.26 17.56
N THR A 351 -20.08 26.46 18.75
CA THR A 351 -19.73 27.80 19.23
C THR A 351 -18.57 28.39 18.43
N ILE A 352 -17.55 27.57 18.11
CA ILE A 352 -16.43 27.99 17.27
C ILE A 352 -16.91 28.34 15.86
N CYS A 353 -17.84 27.58 15.28
CA CYS A 353 -18.43 27.85 13.98
C CYS A 353 -19.09 29.23 13.92
N ARG A 354 -19.95 29.55 14.88
CA ARG A 354 -20.56 30.88 14.98
C ARG A 354 -19.53 31.99 15.16
N ARG A 355 -18.46 31.75 15.91
CA ARG A 355 -17.42 32.76 16.19
C ARG A 355 -16.52 33.03 14.99
N LEU A 356 -16.15 32.01 14.23
CA LEU A 356 -15.19 32.10 13.13
C LEU A 356 -15.86 32.32 11.77
N LEU A 357 -17.00 31.67 11.51
CA LEU A 357 -17.71 31.73 10.23
C LEU A 357 -18.97 32.60 10.28
N GLY A 358 -19.48 32.93 11.47
CA GLY A 358 -20.69 33.75 11.62
C GLY A 358 -22.00 32.98 11.37
N GLU A 359 -21.95 31.66 11.31
CA GLU A 359 -23.07 30.77 10.98
C GLU A 359 -23.09 29.51 11.85
N ASP A 360 -24.25 28.86 11.92
CA ASP A 360 -24.39 27.57 12.59
C ASP A 360 -23.88 26.42 11.69
N PRO A 361 -23.40 25.30 12.26
CA PRO A 361 -23.02 24.13 11.49
C PRO A 361 -24.19 23.58 10.68
N ILE A 362 -24.00 23.42 9.36
CA ILE A 362 -24.97 22.79 8.45
C ILE A 362 -25.11 21.30 8.80
N LEU A 363 -23.98 20.62 9.05
CA LEU A 363 -23.96 19.25 9.55
C LEU A 363 -23.53 19.25 11.02
N PRO A 364 -24.42 18.80 11.94
CA PRO A 364 -24.08 18.74 13.35
C PRO A 364 -23.07 17.61 13.62
N SER A 365 -22.28 17.77 14.70
CA SER A 365 -21.47 16.69 15.26
C SER A 365 -22.31 15.83 16.19
N ILE A 366 -21.90 14.59 16.40
CA ILE A 366 -22.40 13.76 17.51
C ILE A 366 -22.35 14.53 18.84
N ALA A 367 -23.42 14.43 19.64
CA ALA A 367 -23.52 15.11 20.92
C ALA A 367 -22.36 14.69 21.84
N THR A 368 -21.54 15.68 22.23
CA THR A 368 -20.27 15.47 22.91
C THR A 368 -20.12 16.46 24.06
N TRP A 369 -19.74 15.98 25.23
CA TRP A 369 -19.53 16.76 26.45
C TRP A 369 -18.12 16.52 26.97
N TRP A 370 -17.35 17.60 27.18
CA TRP A 370 -16.03 17.49 27.80
C TRP A 370 -16.12 17.55 29.32
N CYS A 371 -15.72 16.48 30.00
CA CYS A 371 -15.86 16.32 31.45
C CYS A 371 -14.90 17.19 32.28
N GLY A 372 -14.07 18.01 31.62
CA GLY A 372 -13.26 19.05 32.26
C GLY A 372 -14.11 20.21 32.78
N GLN A 373 -15.25 20.47 32.15
CA GLN A 373 -16.24 21.45 32.62
C GLN A 373 -17.16 20.80 33.65
N GLN A 374 -17.44 21.51 34.75
CA GLN A 374 -18.21 20.95 35.87
C GLN A 374 -19.66 20.61 35.48
N SER A 375 -20.36 21.52 34.79
CA SER A 375 -21.72 21.30 34.28
C SER A 375 -21.82 20.07 33.39
N GLU A 376 -20.83 19.91 32.52
CA GLU A 376 -20.81 18.87 31.49
C GLU A 376 -20.50 17.52 32.11
N ARG A 377 -19.57 17.50 33.08
CA ARG A 377 -19.30 16.34 33.92
C ARG A 377 -20.54 15.89 34.71
N GLU A 378 -21.27 16.83 35.31
CA GLU A 378 -22.50 16.51 36.04
C GLU A 378 -23.60 15.98 35.11
N HIS A 379 -23.69 16.50 33.88
CA HIS A 379 -24.61 15.99 32.85
C HIS A 379 -24.28 14.55 32.46
N VAL A 380 -23.00 14.25 32.17
CA VAL A 380 -22.55 12.90 31.82
C VAL A 380 -22.80 11.94 32.98
N ALA A 381 -22.50 12.33 34.22
CA ALA A 381 -22.75 11.49 35.40
C ALA A 381 -24.25 11.17 35.60
N LYS A 382 -25.13 12.15 35.39
CA LYS A 382 -26.59 11.96 35.50
C LYS A 382 -27.18 11.07 34.40
N ASN A 383 -26.57 11.05 33.22
CA ASN A 383 -27.07 10.34 32.03
C ASN A 383 -26.19 9.15 31.63
N ILE A 384 -25.37 8.64 32.55
CA ILE A 384 -24.31 7.66 32.29
C ILE A 384 -24.76 6.45 31.46
N GLU A 385 -25.99 5.96 31.69
CA GLU A 385 -26.54 4.78 31.01
C GLU A 385 -26.70 4.96 29.48
N ARG A 386 -26.76 6.22 29.01
CA ARG A 386 -26.89 6.58 27.59
C ARG A 386 -25.60 7.15 27.00
N MET A 387 -24.51 7.11 27.76
CA MET A 387 -23.24 7.74 27.39
C MET A 387 -22.19 6.67 27.08
N VAL A 388 -21.37 6.96 26.08
CA VAL A 388 -20.06 6.35 25.88
C VAL A 388 -19.03 7.30 26.48
N ILE A 389 -18.19 6.81 27.39
CA ILE A 389 -17.09 7.60 27.97
C ILE A 389 -15.78 7.13 27.39
N GLY A 390 -14.95 8.07 26.92
CA GLY A 390 -13.62 7.77 26.42
C GLY A 390 -12.63 8.93 26.56
N PRO A 391 -11.40 8.76 26.07
CA PRO A 391 -10.35 9.77 26.20
C PRO A 391 -10.65 11.04 25.41
N ALA A 392 -10.52 12.20 26.06
CA ALA A 392 -10.74 13.52 25.48
C ALA A 392 -9.80 13.83 24.31
N TYR A 393 -8.55 13.34 24.39
CA TYR A 393 -7.51 13.54 23.39
C TYR A 393 -7.45 12.45 22.32
N SER A 394 -8.41 11.52 22.30
CA SER A 394 -8.49 10.51 21.24
C SER A 394 -8.72 11.19 19.89
N ARG A 395 -8.07 10.66 18.85
CA ARG A 395 -8.26 11.03 17.44
C ARG A 395 -9.14 10.05 16.66
N LEU A 396 -9.61 9.00 17.34
CA LEU A 396 -10.38 7.93 16.74
C LEU A 396 -11.85 8.07 17.13
N PRO A 397 -12.80 7.68 16.26
CA PRO A 397 -14.17 7.44 16.67
C PRO A 397 -14.24 6.47 17.85
N PHE A 398 -15.26 6.58 18.70
CA PHE A 398 -15.39 5.73 19.89
C PHE A 398 -15.47 4.23 19.56
N PHE A 399 -15.96 3.87 18.37
CA PHE A 399 -16.05 2.49 17.91
C PHE A 399 -14.74 1.96 17.29
N ASP A 400 -13.70 2.78 17.14
CA ASP A 400 -12.43 2.43 16.49
C ASP A 400 -11.22 2.69 17.41
N ASP A 401 -11.44 2.89 18.73
CA ASP A 401 -10.41 3.32 19.68
C ASP A 401 -9.79 2.21 20.54
N ASN A 402 -9.78 0.97 20.02
CA ASN A 402 -9.22 -0.20 20.70
C ASN A 402 -9.82 -0.44 22.09
N SER A 403 -11.15 -0.27 22.23
CA SER A 403 -11.90 -0.46 23.48
C SER A 403 -11.46 0.46 24.62
N GLN A 404 -10.89 1.62 24.30
CA GLN A 404 -10.61 2.66 25.29
C GLN A 404 -11.89 3.42 25.68
N SER A 405 -12.90 3.42 24.82
CA SER A 405 -14.24 3.88 25.15
C SER A 405 -15.07 2.78 25.80
N VAL A 406 -15.77 3.13 26.87
CA VAL A 406 -16.62 2.21 27.62
C VAL A 406 -18.06 2.71 27.64
N LEU A 407 -19.00 1.79 27.42
CA LEU A 407 -20.43 2.07 27.55
C LEU A 407 -20.76 2.28 29.02
N GLY A 408 -21.37 3.42 29.36
CA GLY A 408 -21.61 3.79 30.76
C GLY A 408 -22.49 2.80 31.53
N SER A 409 -23.36 2.04 30.85
CA SER A 409 -24.14 0.95 31.44
C SER A 409 -23.27 -0.21 31.96
N SER A 410 -22.16 -0.51 31.28
CA SER A 410 -21.23 -1.61 31.66
C SER A 410 -20.29 -1.24 32.82
N LEU A 411 -20.05 0.07 33.05
CA LEU A 411 -19.20 0.56 34.15
C LEU A 411 -19.83 0.36 35.53
N ARG A 412 -21.16 0.25 35.61
CA ARG A 412 -21.88 0.12 36.89
C ARG A 412 -21.68 -1.25 37.56
N GLU A 413 -21.33 -2.27 36.78
CA GLU A 413 -21.19 -3.66 37.25
C GLU A 413 -19.75 -4.06 37.59
N THR A 414 -18.75 -3.31 37.13
CA THR A 414 -17.32 -3.72 37.14
C THR A 414 -16.37 -2.76 37.86
N ALA A 415 -16.80 -1.53 38.20
CA ALA A 415 -15.92 -0.51 38.78
C ALA A 415 -15.72 -0.65 40.31
N LYS A 416 -14.47 -0.45 40.77
CA LYS A 416 -14.11 -0.41 42.22
C LYS A 416 -14.44 0.92 42.90
N ASP A 417 -14.42 2.02 42.14
CA ASP A 417 -14.80 3.38 42.56
C ASP A 417 -16.12 3.79 41.91
N THR A 418 -16.85 4.76 42.47
CA THR A 418 -18.09 5.22 41.81
C THR A 418 -17.74 5.96 40.51
N VAL A 419 -18.55 5.82 39.45
CA VAL A 419 -18.35 6.55 38.18
C VAL A 419 -18.22 8.07 38.40
N GLY A 420 -18.88 8.60 39.45
CA GLY A 420 -18.75 10.00 39.86
C GLY A 420 -17.34 10.36 40.34
N ASP A 421 -16.68 9.50 41.13
CA ASP A 421 -15.32 9.72 41.62
C ASP A 421 -14.28 9.65 40.49
N TRP A 422 -14.48 8.73 39.54
CA TRP A 422 -13.65 8.64 38.33
C TRP A 422 -13.77 9.90 37.48
N LEU A 423 -14.99 10.35 37.19
CA LEU A 423 -15.23 11.58 36.45
C LEU A 423 -14.68 12.81 37.19
N ALA A 424 -14.74 12.84 38.54
CA ALA A 424 -14.21 13.95 39.33
C ALA A 424 -12.68 14.02 39.31
N SER A 425 -12.01 12.87 39.36
CA SER A 425 -10.54 12.78 39.37
C SER A 425 -9.91 12.94 37.98
N GLU A 426 -10.54 12.41 36.93
CA GLU A 426 -9.98 12.36 35.58
C GLU A 426 -10.75 13.17 34.54
N GLY A 427 -11.79 13.93 34.93
CA GLY A 427 -12.72 14.58 34.01
C GLY A 427 -12.07 15.41 32.89
N ALA A 428 -10.97 16.12 33.15
CA ALA A 428 -10.26 16.89 32.13
C ALA A 428 -9.71 16.03 30.96
N LYS A 429 -9.49 14.73 31.19
CA LYS A 429 -9.01 13.76 30.20
C LYS A 429 -10.12 12.94 29.58
N LEU A 430 -11.39 13.20 29.93
CA LEU A 430 -12.53 12.39 29.53
C LEU A 430 -13.56 13.22 28.76
N VAL A 431 -14.27 12.53 27.87
CA VAL A 431 -15.46 13.04 27.19
C VAL A 431 -16.58 12.01 27.30
N GLY A 432 -17.81 12.51 27.44
CA GLY A 432 -19.01 11.72 27.22
C GLY A 432 -19.58 12.00 25.83
N GLN A 433 -20.03 10.97 25.13
CA GLN A 433 -20.77 11.08 23.87
C GLN A 433 -22.07 10.29 23.97
N GLU A 434 -23.14 10.78 23.36
CA GLU A 434 -24.40 10.06 23.32
C GLU A 434 -24.26 8.79 22.46
N VAL A 435 -24.86 7.68 22.91
CA VAL A 435 -24.91 6.44 22.11
C VAL A 435 -25.81 6.67 20.90
N VAL A 436 -25.22 6.92 19.73
CA VAL A 436 -25.99 7.06 18.48
C VAL A 436 -26.13 5.70 17.82
N THR A 437 -27.38 5.32 17.56
CA THR A 437 -27.70 4.16 16.72
C THR A 437 -27.62 4.60 15.27
N LEU A 438 -26.59 4.18 14.54
CA LEU A 438 -26.41 4.52 13.12
C LEU A 438 -27.38 3.75 12.23
N SER A 439 -27.68 4.32 11.06
CA SER A 439 -28.49 3.66 10.05
C SER A 439 -27.89 2.33 9.57
N THR A 440 -28.78 1.50 9.05
CA THR A 440 -28.44 0.21 8.45
C THR A 440 -28.47 0.26 6.93
N THR A 441 -27.66 -0.58 6.29
CA THR A 441 -27.62 -0.74 4.83
C THR A 441 -27.67 -2.22 4.46
N PRO A 442 -28.25 -2.60 3.31
CA PRO A 442 -28.32 -3.99 2.90
C PRO A 442 -26.94 -4.57 2.58
N THR A 443 -26.67 -5.74 3.15
CA THR A 443 -25.44 -6.52 2.91
C THR A 443 -25.77 -7.93 2.48
N TRP A 444 -24.95 -8.52 1.62
CA TRP A 444 -25.11 -9.92 1.23
C TRP A 444 -24.44 -10.85 2.24
N VAL A 445 -25.24 -11.58 3.03
CA VAL A 445 -24.78 -12.50 4.08
C VAL A 445 -25.52 -13.82 3.92
N ASP A 446 -24.78 -14.93 3.85
CA ASP A 446 -25.33 -16.29 3.76
C ASP A 446 -26.43 -16.47 2.70
N GLY A 447 -26.25 -15.84 1.53
CA GLY A 447 -27.17 -15.96 0.39
C GLY A 447 -28.38 -15.02 0.42
N LYS A 448 -28.45 -14.06 1.35
CA LYS A 448 -29.59 -13.12 1.47
C LYS A 448 -29.14 -11.71 1.82
N LEU A 449 -30.02 -10.73 1.55
CA LEU A 449 -29.83 -9.37 2.04
C LEU A 449 -30.13 -9.27 3.54
N THR A 450 -29.20 -8.72 4.31
CA THR A 450 -29.31 -8.53 5.76
C THR A 450 -28.95 -7.08 6.13
N PRO A 451 -29.75 -6.38 6.96
CA PRO A 451 -29.44 -5.04 7.41
C PRO A 451 -28.20 -5.05 8.31
N ARG A 452 -27.22 -4.20 8.03
CA ARG A 452 -26.04 -4.02 8.89
C ARG A 452 -25.78 -2.55 9.17
N PRO A 453 -25.40 -2.18 10.41
CA PRO A 453 -25.03 -0.81 10.74
C PRO A 453 -23.89 -0.29 9.86
N MET A 454 -23.95 0.98 9.47
CA MET A 454 -22.91 1.59 8.64
C MET A 454 -22.49 3.00 9.07
N SER A 455 -21.25 3.36 8.71
CA SER A 455 -20.78 4.75 8.64
C SER A 455 -20.14 5.02 7.29
N LEU A 456 -20.06 6.27 6.87
CA LEU A 456 -19.42 6.67 5.61
C LEU A 456 -18.17 7.48 5.90
N ARG A 457 -17.06 7.11 5.25
CA ARG A 457 -15.89 7.98 5.14
C ARG A 457 -15.96 8.76 3.83
N VAL A 458 -16.02 10.08 3.96
CA VAL A 458 -16.10 11.03 2.84
C VAL A 458 -14.81 11.84 2.76
N PHE A 459 -14.31 12.10 1.56
CA PHE A 459 -13.04 12.82 1.35
C PHE A 459 -13.27 14.21 0.79
N ALA A 460 -12.47 15.17 1.25
CA ALA A 460 -12.46 16.54 0.78
C ALA A 460 -11.05 16.94 0.33
N ALA A 461 -10.96 17.60 -0.83
CA ALA A 461 -9.71 18.08 -1.39
C ALA A 461 -9.80 19.58 -1.68
N ARG A 462 -8.77 20.34 -1.30
CA ARG A 462 -8.68 21.77 -1.59
C ARG A 462 -8.19 21.98 -3.02
N THR A 463 -9.05 22.56 -3.84
CA THR A 463 -8.78 22.94 -5.23
C THR A 463 -8.53 24.45 -5.34
N GLU A 464 -8.29 24.95 -6.55
CA GLU A 464 -8.22 26.40 -6.81
C GLU A 464 -9.56 27.11 -6.57
N ASN A 465 -10.67 26.39 -6.70
CA ASN A 465 -12.04 26.91 -6.54
C ASN A 465 -12.60 26.65 -5.13
N GLY A 466 -11.77 26.27 -4.16
CA GLY A 466 -12.19 25.89 -2.82
C GLY A 466 -12.27 24.38 -2.61
N TRP A 467 -13.05 23.94 -1.62
CA TRP A 467 -13.17 22.53 -1.26
C TRP A 467 -14.06 21.75 -2.23
N GLU A 468 -13.53 20.69 -2.80
CA GLU A 468 -14.28 19.69 -3.54
C GLU A 468 -14.51 18.46 -2.66
N ILE A 469 -15.75 17.99 -2.59
CA ILE A 469 -16.11 16.76 -1.88
C ILE A 469 -16.17 15.63 -2.90
N MET A 470 -15.47 14.52 -2.61
CA MET A 470 -15.50 13.34 -3.46
C MET A 470 -16.96 12.88 -3.64
N PRO A 471 -17.48 12.67 -4.87
CA PRO A 471 -18.85 12.21 -5.07
C PRO A 471 -18.94 10.69 -4.80
N GLY A 472 -18.77 10.34 -3.52
CA GLY A 472 -18.68 8.98 -3.01
C GLY A 472 -17.74 8.91 -1.80
N GLY A 473 -17.19 7.72 -1.58
CA GLY A 473 -16.36 7.39 -0.45
C GLY A 473 -16.36 5.87 -0.28
N PHE A 474 -16.19 5.39 0.95
CA PHE A 474 -16.54 4.01 1.25
C PHE A 474 -17.32 3.95 2.56
N ALA A 475 -18.26 2.99 2.62
CA ALA A 475 -19.00 2.70 3.82
C ALA A 475 -18.26 1.64 4.64
N ARG A 476 -18.14 1.85 5.94
CA ARG A 476 -17.73 0.83 6.91
C ARG A 476 -18.98 0.15 7.44
N ILE A 477 -19.00 -1.18 7.41
CA ILE A 477 -20.17 -1.98 7.74
C ILE A 477 -19.82 -2.93 8.89
N GLY A 478 -20.66 -2.95 9.92
CA GLY A 478 -20.50 -3.82 11.09
C GLY A 478 -20.74 -5.31 10.79
N THR A 479 -20.15 -6.20 11.59
CA THR A 479 -20.28 -7.67 11.45
C THR A 479 -21.50 -8.27 12.11
N GLY A 480 -22.06 -7.60 13.11
CA GLY A 480 -23.18 -8.07 13.92
C GLY A 480 -24.38 -7.13 13.90
N ASP A 481 -25.39 -7.47 14.69
CA ASP A 481 -26.58 -6.62 14.91
C ASP A 481 -26.28 -5.48 15.91
N ASP A 482 -25.16 -5.59 16.64
CA ASP A 482 -24.75 -4.58 17.61
C ASP A 482 -24.20 -3.33 16.90
N VAL A 483 -24.94 -2.24 17.05
CA VAL A 483 -24.72 -0.96 16.39
C VAL A 483 -23.43 -0.28 16.89
N ALA A 484 -22.87 -0.73 18.01
CA ALA A 484 -21.56 -0.30 18.50
C ALA A 484 -20.37 -0.93 17.76
N ALA A 485 -20.58 -1.96 16.92
CA ALA A 485 -19.52 -2.79 16.34
C ALA A 485 -19.14 -2.42 14.88
N ILE A 486 -18.83 -1.15 14.61
CA ILE A 486 -18.42 -0.66 13.26
C ILE A 486 -16.89 -0.67 13.06
N ALA A 487 -16.15 -1.33 13.97
CA ALA A 487 -14.71 -1.48 13.86
C ALA A 487 -14.32 -2.44 12.72
N MET A 488 -13.58 -1.94 11.71
CA MET A 488 -13.00 -2.80 10.67
C MET A 488 -12.02 -3.84 11.24
N GLN A 489 -11.31 -3.49 12.32
CA GLN A 489 -10.37 -4.41 12.96
C GLN A 489 -11.07 -5.58 13.68
N SER A 490 -12.37 -5.45 13.98
CA SER A 490 -13.20 -6.51 14.56
C SER A 490 -13.99 -7.30 13.52
N GLY A 491 -13.60 -7.22 12.24
CA GLY A 491 -14.15 -8.03 11.14
C GLY A 491 -15.08 -7.30 10.18
N GLY A 492 -15.29 -5.98 10.32
CA GLY A 492 -16.19 -5.20 9.48
C GLY A 492 -15.84 -5.23 7.98
N ALA A 493 -16.85 -5.04 7.13
CA ALA A 493 -16.69 -4.97 5.68
C ALA A 493 -16.68 -3.52 5.17
N ALA A 494 -16.15 -3.30 3.97
CA ALA A 494 -16.16 -2.00 3.30
C ALA A 494 -16.99 -2.07 2.02
N ALA A 495 -18.00 -1.20 1.88
CA ALA A 495 -18.78 -1.06 0.65
C ALA A 495 -18.36 0.18 -0.13
N ASP A 496 -18.57 0.13 -1.44
CA ASP A 496 -18.56 1.33 -2.29
C ASP A 496 -19.78 2.20 -2.00
N VAL A 497 -19.69 3.50 -2.30
CA VAL A 497 -20.77 4.47 -2.14
C VAL A 497 -21.07 5.12 -3.48
N TRP A 498 -22.27 4.89 -4.00
CA TRP A 498 -22.74 5.41 -5.28
C TRP A 498 -23.58 6.66 -5.07
N ILE A 499 -23.09 7.79 -5.57
CA ILE A 499 -23.88 9.01 -5.67
C ILE A 499 -24.58 8.98 -7.02
N VAL A 500 -25.91 8.85 -6.99
CA VAL A 500 -26.73 8.59 -8.17
C VAL A 500 -27.47 9.86 -8.58
N SER A 501 -27.34 10.22 -9.86
CA SER A 501 -28.07 11.33 -10.46
C SER A 501 -29.32 10.85 -11.20
N ASP A 502 -30.35 11.68 -11.26
CA ASP A 502 -31.50 11.45 -12.14
C ASP A 502 -31.16 11.74 -13.61
N LYS A 503 -30.04 12.42 -13.88
CA LYS A 503 -29.61 12.84 -15.22
C LYS A 503 -28.26 12.20 -15.59
N PRO A 504 -27.96 12.04 -16.89
CA PRO A 504 -26.64 11.61 -17.34
C PRO A 504 -25.52 12.47 -16.75
N VAL A 505 -24.56 11.81 -16.10
CA VAL A 505 -23.38 12.44 -15.50
C VAL A 505 -22.24 12.56 -16.51
N SER A 506 -21.38 13.57 -16.34
CA SER A 506 -20.23 13.78 -17.21
C SER A 506 -19.22 12.63 -17.05
N LYS A 507 -18.68 12.15 -18.18
CA LYS A 507 -17.62 11.13 -18.20
C LYS A 507 -16.27 11.82 -18.08
N SER A 508 -15.99 12.40 -16.90
CA SER A 508 -14.69 12.98 -16.59
C SER A 508 -13.59 11.90 -16.64
N THR A 509 -12.42 12.28 -17.15
CA THR A 509 -11.21 11.46 -17.20
C THR A 509 -10.08 12.24 -16.54
N LEU A 510 -9.11 11.53 -15.97
CA LEU A 510 -7.87 12.14 -15.47
C LEU A 510 -6.96 12.62 -16.61
N LEU A 511 -7.22 12.18 -17.84
CA LEU A 511 -6.40 12.54 -18.99
C LEU A 511 -6.73 13.97 -19.42
N PRO A 512 -5.72 14.84 -19.60
CA PRO A 512 -5.94 16.18 -20.11
C PRO A 512 -6.55 16.15 -21.53
N PRO A 513 -7.31 17.18 -21.93
CA PRO A 513 -7.77 17.34 -23.31
C PRO A 513 -6.58 17.33 -24.29
N GLU A 514 -6.77 16.78 -25.49
CA GLU A 514 -5.74 16.39 -26.48
C GLU A 514 -4.78 17.52 -26.97
N GLU A 515 -4.98 18.79 -26.60
CA GLU A 515 -4.34 19.94 -27.26
C GLU A 515 -2.87 20.20 -26.88
N SER A 516 -2.36 19.60 -25.80
CA SER A 516 -0.90 19.54 -25.55
C SER A 516 -0.54 18.39 -24.61
N PHE A 517 0.50 17.63 -24.93
CA PHE A 517 1.07 16.64 -24.01
C PHE A 517 2.54 16.95 -23.75
N THR A 518 2.89 17.03 -22.48
CA THR A 518 4.29 17.02 -22.05
C THR A 518 4.71 15.57 -21.86
N ARG A 519 5.70 15.12 -22.64
CA ARG A 519 6.35 13.85 -22.33
C ARG A 519 7.14 14.05 -21.04
N ASN A 520 6.58 13.62 -19.91
CA ASN A 520 7.31 13.53 -18.67
C ASN A 520 8.48 12.58 -18.90
N MET A 521 9.67 13.14 -19.11
CA MET A 521 10.91 12.37 -19.08
C MET A 521 10.98 11.76 -17.68
N PRO A 522 11.17 10.43 -17.57
CA PRO A 522 11.10 9.76 -16.28
C PRO A 522 11.97 10.53 -15.30
N GLY A 523 11.32 11.06 -14.25
CA GLY A 523 12.04 11.71 -13.17
C GLY A 523 13.15 10.79 -12.71
N SER A 524 14.31 11.37 -12.41
CA SER A 524 15.46 10.60 -11.93
C SER A 524 15.02 9.67 -10.80
N LEU A 525 15.26 8.37 -11.03
CA LEU A 525 14.90 7.27 -10.16
C LEU A 525 15.45 7.53 -8.74
N PRO A 526 14.63 7.46 -7.68
CA PRO A 526 15.13 7.55 -6.31
C PRO A 526 16.21 6.50 -6.05
N SER A 527 17.26 6.87 -5.33
CA SER A 527 18.42 5.98 -5.11
C SER A 527 18.03 4.67 -4.44
N ARG A 528 17.15 4.69 -3.45
CA ARG A 528 16.61 3.49 -2.80
C ARG A 528 15.81 2.60 -3.74
N ALA A 529 15.05 3.18 -4.66
CA ALA A 529 14.32 2.41 -5.67
C ALA A 529 15.29 1.73 -6.65
N ALA A 530 16.41 2.39 -6.98
CA ALA A 530 17.49 1.79 -7.77
C ALA A 530 18.16 0.63 -7.02
N ASP A 531 18.43 0.80 -5.73
CA ASP A 531 18.99 -0.23 -4.86
C ASP A 531 18.09 -1.47 -4.78
N ASN A 532 16.80 -1.28 -4.53
CA ASN A 532 15.82 -2.38 -4.49
C ASN A 532 15.71 -3.11 -5.84
N LEU A 533 15.74 -2.39 -6.97
CA LEU A 533 15.74 -3.01 -8.30
C LEU A 533 17.02 -3.81 -8.56
N TYR A 534 18.17 -3.24 -8.20
CA TYR A 534 19.48 -3.90 -8.32
C TYR A 534 19.52 -5.21 -7.52
N TRP A 535 19.16 -5.14 -6.23
CA TRP A 535 19.15 -6.30 -5.34
C TRP A 535 18.08 -7.33 -5.70
N LEU A 536 16.89 -6.91 -6.13
CA LEU A 536 15.88 -7.83 -6.66
C LEU A 536 16.46 -8.67 -7.80
N GLY A 537 17.16 -8.03 -8.74
CA GLY A 537 17.80 -8.72 -9.86
C GLY A 537 18.81 -9.77 -9.39
N ARG A 538 19.61 -9.43 -8.38
CA ARG A 538 20.59 -10.35 -7.78
C ARG A 538 19.91 -11.49 -7.04
N TYR A 539 18.91 -11.23 -6.19
CA TYR A 539 18.25 -12.28 -5.42
C TYR A 539 17.54 -13.31 -6.31
N ILE A 540 16.91 -12.85 -7.39
CA ILE A 540 16.25 -13.73 -8.38
C ILE A 540 17.26 -14.63 -9.07
N GLU A 541 18.38 -14.09 -9.55
CA GLU A 541 19.41 -14.90 -10.23
C GLU A 541 20.20 -15.79 -9.25
N ARG A 542 20.36 -15.36 -7.99
CA ARG A 542 20.93 -16.20 -6.93
C ARG A 542 20.05 -17.41 -6.63
N ALA A 543 18.74 -17.20 -6.52
CA ALA A 543 17.78 -18.28 -6.35
C ALA A 543 17.77 -19.21 -7.57
N GLU A 544 17.79 -18.67 -8.79
CA GLU A 544 17.89 -19.46 -10.01
C GLU A 544 19.18 -20.29 -10.06
N GLY A 545 20.30 -19.68 -9.69
CA GLY A 545 21.61 -20.32 -9.65
C GLY A 545 21.64 -21.51 -8.69
N ALA A 546 21.23 -21.29 -7.45
CA ALA A 546 21.14 -22.34 -6.43
C ALA A 546 20.23 -23.48 -6.89
N LEU A 547 19.05 -23.18 -7.45
CA LEU A 547 18.11 -24.17 -7.95
C LEU A 547 18.69 -25.03 -9.08
N ARG A 548 19.52 -24.46 -9.96
CA ARG A 548 20.17 -25.22 -11.04
C ARG A 548 21.17 -26.22 -10.50
N ILE A 549 21.99 -25.82 -9.51
CA ILE A 549 22.95 -26.73 -8.86
C ILE A 549 22.20 -27.81 -8.08
N LEU A 550 21.21 -27.43 -7.26
CA LEU A 550 20.39 -28.35 -6.49
C LEU A 550 19.71 -29.40 -7.39
N ARG A 551 19.15 -28.97 -8.53
CA ARG A 551 18.53 -29.89 -9.49
C ARG A 551 19.54 -30.91 -10.03
N SER A 552 20.71 -30.44 -10.47
CA SER A 552 21.77 -31.31 -11.03
C SER A 552 22.36 -32.27 -9.99
N TRP A 553 22.45 -31.84 -8.73
CA TRP A 553 22.85 -32.69 -7.60
C TRP A 553 21.78 -33.75 -7.28
N HIS A 554 20.51 -33.34 -7.13
CA HIS A 554 19.42 -34.24 -6.76
C HIS A 554 19.08 -35.28 -7.83
N LEU A 555 19.21 -34.96 -9.13
CA LEU A 555 19.03 -35.93 -10.21
C LEU A 555 20.05 -37.09 -10.09
N ARG A 556 21.32 -36.76 -9.85
CA ARG A 556 22.39 -37.76 -9.67
C ARG A 556 22.27 -38.51 -8.35
N TYR A 557 21.82 -37.83 -7.29
CA TYR A 557 21.55 -38.47 -6.01
C TYR A 557 20.40 -39.48 -6.12
N ALA A 558 19.36 -39.18 -6.90
CA ALA A 558 18.26 -40.13 -7.15
C ALA A 558 18.72 -41.38 -7.92
N GLU A 559 19.67 -41.23 -8.84
CA GLU A 559 20.23 -42.36 -9.61
C GLU A 559 21.16 -43.26 -8.78
N SER A 560 22.00 -42.66 -7.93
CA SER A 560 23.09 -43.38 -7.23
C SER A 560 22.82 -43.68 -5.76
N ALA A 561 21.93 -42.92 -5.11
CA ALA A 561 21.65 -42.92 -3.67
C ALA A 561 22.89 -42.75 -2.75
N ASP A 562 24.06 -42.40 -3.31
CA ASP A 562 25.31 -42.22 -2.57
C ASP A 562 25.74 -40.74 -2.60
N PRO A 563 25.52 -39.98 -1.52
CA PRO A 563 25.91 -38.57 -1.47
C PRO A 563 27.44 -38.38 -1.37
N ASN A 564 28.19 -39.46 -1.11
CA ASN A 564 29.64 -39.43 -0.97
C ASN A 564 30.37 -39.79 -2.27
N ALA A 565 29.64 -40.08 -3.35
CA ALA A 565 30.23 -40.23 -4.68
C ALA A 565 31.11 -39.00 -4.99
N PRO A 566 32.32 -39.14 -5.57
CA PRO A 566 33.31 -38.07 -5.65
C PRO A 566 32.76 -36.73 -6.17
N LEU A 567 31.98 -36.75 -7.24
CA LEU A 567 31.32 -35.57 -7.80
C LEU A 567 30.28 -34.95 -6.84
N LEU A 568 29.40 -35.76 -6.26
CA LEU A 568 28.37 -35.28 -5.33
C LEU A 568 28.97 -34.74 -4.03
N ALA A 569 30.02 -35.37 -3.51
CA ALA A 569 30.74 -34.90 -2.33
C ALA A 569 31.42 -33.54 -2.58
N ASP A 570 32.03 -33.37 -3.76
CA ASP A 570 32.69 -32.12 -4.13
C ASP A 570 31.68 -30.97 -4.32
N VAL A 571 30.57 -31.24 -5.00
CA VAL A 571 29.46 -30.28 -5.19
C VAL A 571 28.77 -29.96 -3.86
N THR A 572 28.66 -30.93 -2.96
CA THR A 572 28.16 -30.70 -1.59
C THR A 572 29.07 -29.73 -0.84
N ARG A 573 30.40 -29.80 -1.03
CA ARG A 573 31.35 -28.86 -0.43
C ARG A 573 31.15 -27.45 -0.98
N TYR A 574 30.91 -27.32 -2.28
CA TYR A 574 30.57 -26.04 -2.90
C TYR A 574 29.26 -25.48 -2.35
N LEU A 575 28.18 -26.28 -2.32
CA LEU A 575 26.88 -25.84 -1.83
C LEU A 575 26.96 -25.39 -0.35
N LYS A 576 27.71 -26.11 0.49
CA LYS A 576 27.98 -25.67 1.87
C LYS A 576 28.72 -24.34 1.97
N SER A 577 29.59 -24.01 1.01
CA SER A 577 30.31 -22.72 0.99
C SER A 577 29.41 -21.51 0.71
N ILE A 578 28.21 -21.76 0.17
CA ILE A 578 27.16 -20.75 -0.07
C ILE A 578 25.94 -20.97 0.85
N ASP A 579 26.17 -21.64 2.00
CA ASP A 579 25.20 -21.96 3.03
C ASP A 579 24.01 -22.83 2.58
N MET A 580 24.15 -23.59 1.48
CA MET A 580 23.09 -24.49 1.01
C MET A 580 23.32 -25.92 1.54
N ASP A 581 22.39 -26.41 2.37
CA ASP A 581 22.32 -27.83 2.74
C ASP A 581 21.40 -28.64 1.81
N MET A 582 21.56 -29.96 1.81
CA MET A 582 20.75 -30.89 1.00
C MET A 582 19.76 -31.69 1.86
N VAL A 583 19.54 -31.28 3.12
CA VAL A 583 18.68 -31.99 4.06
C VAL A 583 17.22 -31.77 3.68
N LYS A 584 16.89 -30.57 3.21
CA LYS A 584 15.58 -30.21 2.68
C LYS A 584 15.62 -30.09 1.16
N ALA A 585 14.55 -30.50 0.50
CA ALA A 585 14.38 -30.36 -0.95
C ALA A 585 14.47 -28.90 -1.43
N VAL A 586 13.96 -27.97 -0.62
CA VAL A 586 14.09 -26.52 -0.79
C VAL A 586 14.73 -25.98 0.48
N PRO A 587 16.04 -25.66 0.49
CA PRO A 587 16.74 -25.22 1.68
C PRO A 587 16.25 -23.87 2.21
N GLU A 588 16.40 -23.62 3.52
CA GLU A 588 15.99 -22.36 4.16
C GLU A 588 16.67 -21.13 3.52
N PRO A 589 17.97 -21.16 3.18
CA PRO A 589 18.62 -20.01 2.55
C PRO A 589 18.11 -19.71 1.13
N LEU A 590 17.57 -20.71 0.43
CA LEU A 590 16.87 -20.49 -0.85
C LEU A 590 15.54 -19.76 -0.62
N LEU A 591 14.77 -20.14 0.40
CA LEU A 591 13.57 -19.40 0.80
C LEU A 591 13.91 -17.97 1.21
N ALA A 592 14.99 -17.78 1.97
CA ALA A 592 15.46 -16.46 2.37
C ALA A 592 15.79 -15.58 1.15
N ASN A 593 16.47 -16.11 0.13
CA ASN A 593 16.73 -15.36 -1.11
C ASN A 593 15.43 -14.97 -1.85
N ILE A 594 14.47 -15.88 -1.96
CA ILE A 594 13.16 -15.60 -2.59
C ILE A 594 12.38 -14.55 -1.78
N ASN A 595 12.42 -14.63 -0.45
CA ASN A 595 11.77 -13.66 0.43
C ASN A 595 12.44 -12.28 0.35
N SER A 596 13.78 -12.22 0.24
CA SER A 596 14.51 -10.97 0.00
C SER A 596 14.15 -10.36 -1.35
N ALA A 597 13.96 -11.17 -2.40
CA ALA A 597 13.44 -10.69 -3.69
C ALA A 597 12.04 -10.08 -3.54
N ILE A 598 11.12 -10.74 -2.82
CA ILE A 598 9.78 -10.19 -2.53
C ILE A 598 9.86 -8.90 -1.75
N TYR A 599 10.70 -8.85 -0.71
CA TYR A 599 10.89 -7.65 0.10
C TYR A 599 11.36 -6.48 -0.77
N SER A 600 12.41 -6.69 -1.57
CA SER A 600 12.88 -5.69 -2.51
C SER A 600 11.81 -5.25 -3.50
N ALA A 601 11.03 -6.17 -4.08
CA ALA A 601 9.93 -5.83 -4.98
C ALA A 601 8.80 -5.06 -4.27
N SER A 602 8.52 -5.36 -3.01
CA SER A 602 7.45 -4.73 -2.22
C SER A 602 7.73 -3.25 -1.96
N ASN A 603 9.00 -2.86 -1.82
CA ASN A 603 9.45 -1.48 -1.65
C ASN A 603 9.27 -0.60 -2.90
N ILE A 604 9.04 -1.21 -4.05
CA ILE A 604 8.93 -0.56 -5.37
C ILE A 604 7.69 -1.04 -6.13
N ARG A 605 6.62 -1.33 -5.38
CA ARG A 605 5.39 -1.92 -5.91
C ARG A 605 4.72 -1.07 -7.00
N ASP A 606 4.87 0.24 -6.93
CA ASP A 606 4.40 1.20 -7.95
C ASP A 606 5.06 0.99 -9.33
N ARG A 607 6.16 0.23 -9.39
CA ARG A 607 6.96 -0.03 -10.60
C ARG A 607 6.72 -1.39 -11.24
N PHE A 608 5.94 -2.26 -10.61
CA PHE A 608 5.61 -3.59 -11.15
C PHE A 608 4.22 -3.60 -11.79
N SER A 609 4.09 -4.40 -12.85
CA SER A 609 2.76 -4.80 -13.32
C SER A 609 2.11 -5.71 -12.27
N PRO A 610 0.76 -5.73 -12.18
CA PRO A 610 0.05 -6.68 -11.33
C PRO A 610 0.50 -8.13 -11.58
N ASP A 611 0.68 -8.53 -12.84
CA ASP A 611 1.11 -9.88 -13.22
C ASP A 611 2.51 -10.22 -12.71
N GLY A 612 3.46 -9.27 -12.77
CA GLY A 612 4.81 -9.48 -12.26
C GLY A 612 4.84 -9.69 -10.75
N TRP A 613 4.00 -8.95 -10.01
CA TRP A 613 3.82 -9.14 -8.57
C TRP A 613 3.18 -10.49 -8.24
N LEU A 614 2.13 -10.88 -8.97
CA LEU A 614 1.47 -12.18 -8.80
C LEU A 614 2.42 -13.34 -9.08
N ALA A 615 3.22 -13.28 -10.14
CA ALA A 615 4.21 -14.31 -10.46
C ALA A 615 5.25 -14.49 -9.33
N LEU A 616 5.72 -13.40 -8.74
CA LEU A 616 6.70 -13.45 -7.65
C LEU A 616 6.09 -13.99 -6.34
N THR A 617 4.87 -13.58 -6.00
CA THR A 617 4.17 -14.10 -4.80
C THR A 617 3.79 -15.57 -4.94
N ASP A 618 3.37 -16.01 -6.12
CA ASP A 618 3.10 -17.42 -6.44
C ASP A 618 4.39 -18.28 -6.40
N LEU A 619 5.53 -17.75 -6.85
CA LEU A 619 6.83 -18.39 -6.69
C LEU A 619 7.13 -18.68 -5.21
N ALA A 620 7.01 -17.70 -4.33
CA ALA A 620 7.30 -17.90 -2.90
C ALA A 620 6.33 -18.83 -2.19
N LYS A 621 5.02 -18.72 -2.49
CA LYS A 621 4.01 -19.67 -1.99
C LYS A 621 4.35 -21.11 -2.40
N THR A 622 4.73 -21.29 -3.66
CA THR A 622 5.13 -22.60 -4.18
C THR A 622 6.40 -23.11 -3.50
N ALA A 623 7.42 -22.25 -3.33
CA ALA A 623 8.68 -22.62 -2.71
C ALA A 623 8.48 -23.05 -1.26
N LYS A 624 7.69 -22.30 -0.48
CA LYS A 624 7.34 -22.66 0.90
C LYS A 624 6.64 -24.01 0.99
N ARG A 625 5.68 -24.28 0.11
CA ARG A 625 5.00 -25.59 0.07
C ARG A 625 5.96 -26.74 -0.21
N PHE A 626 6.92 -26.55 -1.13
CA PHE A 626 7.92 -27.58 -1.41
C PHE A 626 8.93 -27.76 -0.28
N HIS A 627 9.29 -26.70 0.44
CA HIS A 627 10.11 -26.81 1.64
C HIS A 627 9.45 -27.70 2.72
N GLU A 628 8.13 -27.57 2.89
CA GLU A 628 7.36 -28.32 3.88
C GLU A 628 7.13 -29.78 3.46
N ALA A 629 6.85 -30.04 2.17
CA ALA A 629 6.34 -31.34 1.71
C ALA A 629 7.33 -32.20 0.91
N ALA A 630 8.28 -31.62 0.17
CA ALA A 630 9.12 -32.38 -0.77
C ALA A 630 10.33 -33.02 -0.07
N GLN A 631 10.69 -34.23 -0.51
CA GLN A 631 11.85 -34.97 0.00
C GLN A 631 13.10 -34.79 -0.88
N PRO A 632 14.32 -34.95 -0.34
CA PRO A 632 15.55 -34.99 -1.14
C PRO A 632 15.52 -36.10 -2.21
N GLY A 633 16.12 -35.84 -3.38
CA GLY A 633 16.14 -36.77 -4.52
C GLY A 633 15.18 -36.34 -5.63
N ASP A 634 14.41 -37.27 -6.18
CA ASP A 634 13.51 -37.00 -7.32
C ASP A 634 12.50 -35.88 -7.05
N ASP A 635 11.89 -35.87 -5.86
CA ASP A 635 10.95 -34.83 -5.43
C ASP A 635 11.60 -33.44 -5.43
N ALA A 636 12.84 -33.33 -4.95
CA ALA A 636 13.60 -32.09 -4.94
C ALA A 636 14.01 -31.64 -6.35
N ALA A 637 14.43 -32.56 -7.22
CA ALA A 637 14.71 -32.25 -8.62
C ALA A 637 13.45 -31.77 -9.36
N HIS A 638 12.30 -32.37 -9.08
CA HIS A 638 11.01 -31.96 -9.61
C HIS A 638 10.59 -30.57 -9.10
N ALA A 639 10.71 -30.34 -7.78
CA ALA A 639 10.43 -29.05 -7.15
C ALA A 639 11.31 -27.95 -7.76
N ALA A 640 12.63 -28.21 -7.91
CA ALA A 640 13.56 -27.26 -8.50
C ALA A 640 13.18 -26.93 -9.95
N THR A 641 12.75 -27.91 -10.73
CA THR A 641 12.27 -27.70 -12.10
C THR A 641 11.03 -26.81 -12.16
N ILE A 642 10.07 -26.99 -11.25
CA ILE A 642 8.89 -26.12 -11.16
C ILE A 642 9.28 -24.69 -10.79
N LEU A 643 10.14 -24.53 -9.79
CA LEU A 643 10.59 -23.21 -9.32
C LEU A 643 11.39 -22.47 -10.39
N LEU A 644 12.26 -23.16 -11.14
CA LEU A 644 12.97 -22.59 -12.29
C LEU A 644 12.01 -22.08 -13.38
N ARG A 645 10.94 -22.82 -13.68
CA ARG A 645 9.91 -22.36 -14.64
C ARG A 645 9.17 -21.11 -14.14
N LYS A 646 8.85 -21.04 -12.84
CA LYS A 646 8.20 -19.85 -12.25
C LYS A 646 9.13 -18.64 -12.24
N LEU A 647 10.41 -18.82 -11.93
CA LEU A 647 11.44 -17.77 -12.05
C LEU A 647 11.59 -17.27 -13.48
N ALA A 648 11.61 -18.18 -14.46
CA ALA A 648 11.66 -17.82 -15.88
C ALA A 648 10.39 -17.05 -16.31
N GLY A 649 9.21 -17.43 -15.81
CA GLY A 649 7.96 -16.71 -16.04
C GLY A 649 7.99 -15.29 -15.48
N PHE A 650 8.47 -15.10 -14.25
CA PHE A 650 8.68 -13.77 -13.67
C PHE A 650 9.68 -12.95 -14.49
N ALA A 651 10.84 -13.52 -14.83
CA ALA A 651 11.86 -12.84 -15.62
C ALA A 651 11.36 -12.45 -17.02
N GLY A 652 10.52 -13.28 -17.65
CA GLY A 652 9.86 -12.99 -18.91
C GLY A 652 8.90 -11.80 -18.79
N LEU A 653 8.00 -11.82 -17.80
CA LEU A 653 7.06 -10.72 -17.54
C LEU A 653 7.77 -9.38 -17.29
N VAL A 654 8.86 -9.41 -16.53
CA VAL A 654 9.69 -8.21 -16.30
C VAL A 654 10.32 -7.74 -17.61
N HIS A 655 10.84 -8.64 -18.44
CA HIS A 655 11.51 -8.26 -19.68
C HIS A 655 10.54 -7.74 -20.77
N GLU A 656 9.31 -8.25 -20.79
CA GLU A 656 8.27 -7.88 -21.76
C GLU A 656 7.49 -6.62 -21.35
N ASN A 657 7.13 -6.49 -20.07
CA ASN A 657 6.19 -5.45 -19.62
C ASN A 657 6.86 -4.23 -18.98
N MET A 658 8.07 -4.37 -18.42
CA MET A 658 8.74 -3.26 -17.75
C MET A 658 9.36 -2.33 -18.80
N TYR A 659 8.97 -1.06 -18.78
CA TYR A 659 9.57 -0.07 -19.66
C TYR A 659 11.08 0.07 -19.36
N ARG A 660 11.92 0.06 -20.41
CA ARG A 660 13.40 0.08 -20.34
C ARG A 660 14.01 1.43 -19.94
N PHE A 661 13.55 1.98 -18.81
CA PHE A 661 14.12 3.17 -18.18
C PHE A 661 15.24 2.79 -17.20
N THR A 662 15.80 3.78 -16.50
CA THR A 662 16.90 3.60 -15.56
C THR A 662 16.66 2.47 -14.56
N GLY A 663 15.45 2.32 -14.04
CA GLY A 663 15.13 1.24 -13.10
C GLY A 663 15.31 -0.16 -13.68
N TRP A 664 14.89 -0.37 -14.93
CA TRP A 664 15.11 -1.63 -15.65
C TRP A 664 16.60 -1.92 -15.85
N ARG A 665 17.43 -0.88 -16.03
CA ARG A 665 18.88 -1.03 -16.15
C ARG A 665 19.51 -1.54 -14.86
N PHE A 666 19.16 -0.98 -13.70
CA PHE A 666 19.65 -1.44 -12.40
C PHE A 666 19.27 -2.91 -12.15
N LEU A 667 18.01 -3.27 -12.43
CA LEU A 667 17.55 -4.65 -12.36
C LEU A 667 18.36 -5.57 -13.28
N SER A 668 18.57 -5.16 -14.53
CA SER A 668 19.32 -5.94 -15.52
C SER A 668 20.80 -6.10 -15.12
N ILE A 669 21.45 -5.03 -14.68
CA ILE A 669 22.85 -5.07 -14.20
C ILE A 669 22.96 -6.01 -13.00
N GLY A 670 22.05 -5.93 -12.03
CA GLY A 670 22.01 -6.85 -10.88
C GLY A 670 21.91 -8.31 -11.33
N ARG A 671 21.03 -8.60 -12.29
CA ARG A 671 20.88 -9.95 -12.84
C ARG A 671 22.14 -10.46 -13.53
N HIS A 672 22.68 -9.69 -14.48
CA HIS A 672 23.86 -10.08 -15.23
C HIS A 672 25.09 -10.22 -14.33
N LEU A 673 25.23 -9.34 -13.34
CA LEU A 673 26.33 -9.39 -12.38
C LEU A 673 26.26 -10.64 -11.51
N GLU A 674 25.10 -10.97 -10.94
CA GLU A 674 24.96 -12.18 -10.12
C GLU A 674 25.14 -13.45 -10.95
N ARG A 675 24.59 -13.50 -12.18
CA ARG A 675 24.79 -14.63 -13.08
C ARG A 675 26.26 -14.82 -13.46
N GLY A 676 26.96 -13.72 -13.74
CA GLY A 676 28.39 -13.72 -14.06
C GLY A 676 29.24 -14.19 -12.87
N LEU A 677 28.94 -13.71 -11.66
CA LEU A 677 29.57 -14.18 -10.41
C LEU A 677 29.35 -15.68 -10.21
N HIS A 678 28.12 -16.15 -10.36
CA HIS A 678 27.79 -17.55 -10.18
C HIS A 678 28.55 -18.45 -11.18
N MET A 679 28.55 -18.09 -12.48
CA MET A 679 29.28 -18.86 -13.48
C MET A 679 30.80 -18.85 -13.24
N THR A 680 31.35 -17.70 -12.83
CA THR A 680 32.76 -17.55 -12.47
C THR A 680 33.17 -18.47 -11.32
N ARG A 681 32.39 -18.46 -10.23
CA ARG A 681 32.60 -19.34 -9.06
C ARG A 681 32.51 -20.82 -9.43
N MET A 682 31.54 -21.19 -10.27
CA MET A 682 31.36 -22.57 -10.67
C MET A 682 32.49 -23.07 -11.57
N LEU A 683 32.93 -22.26 -12.53
CA LEU A 683 34.09 -22.58 -13.34
C LEU A 683 35.36 -22.68 -12.49
N ALA A 684 35.57 -21.80 -11.52
CA ALA A 684 36.70 -21.90 -10.58
C ALA A 684 36.70 -23.24 -9.82
N HIS A 685 35.52 -23.69 -9.36
CA HIS A 685 35.39 -24.89 -8.53
C HIS A 685 35.43 -26.20 -9.34
N LEU A 686 34.71 -26.27 -10.47
CA LEU A 686 34.45 -27.52 -11.20
C LEU A 686 35.31 -27.72 -12.47
N SER A 687 36.15 -26.76 -12.86
CA SER A 687 37.05 -26.89 -14.04
C SER A 687 38.53 -27.08 -13.67
N GLY A 688 38.84 -27.21 -12.38
CA GLY A 688 40.18 -27.47 -11.86
C GLY A 688 40.75 -28.81 -12.33
N PRO A 689 42.09 -28.98 -12.31
CA PRO A 689 42.73 -30.25 -12.69
C PRO A 689 42.35 -31.41 -11.76
N ASP A 690 41.99 -31.12 -10.51
CA ASP A 690 41.58 -32.09 -9.50
C ASP A 690 40.06 -32.30 -9.43
N ALA A 691 39.30 -31.72 -10.37
CA ALA A 691 37.84 -31.83 -10.39
C ALA A 691 37.41 -33.28 -10.69
N PRO A 692 36.45 -33.85 -9.94
CA PRO A 692 35.98 -35.22 -10.19
C PRO A 692 35.43 -35.45 -11.60
N ASP A 693 35.46 -36.70 -12.07
CA ASP A 693 34.84 -37.09 -13.33
C ASP A 693 33.36 -36.65 -13.40
N GLY A 694 32.95 -36.12 -14.56
CA GLY A 694 31.60 -35.59 -14.78
C GLY A 694 31.38 -34.14 -14.32
N SER A 695 32.36 -33.48 -13.68
CA SER A 695 32.26 -32.06 -13.27
C SER A 695 32.00 -31.12 -14.44
N LEU A 696 32.69 -31.35 -15.57
CA LEU A 696 32.53 -30.54 -16.78
C LEU A 696 31.15 -30.74 -17.44
N ASP A 697 30.62 -31.96 -17.43
CA ASP A 697 29.26 -32.22 -17.93
C ASP A 697 28.20 -31.58 -17.02
N MET A 698 28.43 -31.61 -15.70
CA MET A 698 27.55 -30.93 -14.75
C MET A 698 27.59 -29.40 -14.91
N LEU A 699 28.76 -28.82 -15.21
CA LEU A 699 28.88 -27.40 -15.56
C LEU A 699 28.04 -27.04 -16.79
N LEU A 700 28.08 -27.87 -17.84
CA LEU A 700 27.26 -27.67 -19.03
C LEU A 700 25.76 -27.80 -18.74
N GLU A 701 25.36 -28.68 -17.83
CA GLU A 701 23.96 -28.85 -17.40
C GLU A 701 23.46 -27.64 -16.59
N ILE A 702 24.24 -27.19 -15.60
CA ILE A 702 23.95 -25.99 -14.81
C ILE A 702 23.87 -24.77 -15.73
N GLY A 703 24.81 -24.65 -16.66
CA GLY A 703 24.88 -23.62 -17.69
C GLY A 703 23.88 -23.77 -18.84
N ASP A 704 22.93 -24.71 -18.78
CA ASP A 704 21.91 -24.94 -19.83
C ASP A 704 22.48 -25.07 -21.25
N SER A 705 23.71 -25.58 -21.33
CA SER A 705 24.57 -25.48 -22.51
C SER A 705 24.92 -26.85 -23.11
N VAL A 706 24.34 -27.95 -22.59
CA VAL A 706 24.60 -29.31 -23.08
C VAL A 706 24.31 -29.45 -24.58
N MET A 707 23.15 -28.98 -25.05
CA MET A 707 22.80 -29.07 -26.47
C MET A 707 23.63 -28.14 -27.35
N THR A 708 23.98 -26.95 -26.85
CA THR A 708 24.83 -25.99 -27.54
C THR A 708 26.25 -26.54 -27.71
N HIS A 709 26.80 -27.12 -26.64
CA HIS A 709 28.11 -27.77 -26.63
C HIS A 709 28.17 -28.92 -27.65
N ARG A 710 27.23 -29.86 -27.57
CA ARG A 710 27.15 -31.01 -28.51
C ARG A 710 27.04 -30.61 -29.98
N ARG A 711 26.45 -29.44 -30.28
CA ARG A 711 26.34 -28.92 -31.65
C ARG A 711 27.59 -28.19 -32.12
N ARG A 712 28.30 -27.53 -31.20
CA ARG A 712 29.42 -26.62 -31.53
C ARG A 712 30.76 -27.34 -31.53
N TYR A 713 30.92 -28.39 -30.73
CA TYR A 713 32.16 -29.14 -30.61
C TYR A 713 31.95 -30.61 -30.98
N ASN A 714 32.79 -31.13 -31.87
CA ASN A 714 32.81 -32.54 -32.28
C ASN A 714 33.78 -33.37 -31.43
N VAL A 715 34.05 -32.94 -30.20
CA VAL A 715 34.99 -33.58 -29.26
C VAL A 715 34.29 -33.86 -27.94
N ASN A 716 34.86 -34.77 -27.14
CA ASN A 716 34.40 -35.00 -25.78
C ASN A 716 34.45 -33.71 -24.97
N THR A 717 33.60 -33.62 -23.94
CA THR A 717 33.59 -32.51 -22.99
C THR A 717 34.99 -32.34 -22.39
N ALA A 718 35.63 -31.23 -22.74
CA ALA A 718 36.98 -30.90 -22.28
C ALA A 718 36.99 -29.47 -21.75
N ARG A 719 37.90 -29.19 -20.82
CA ARG A 719 38.04 -27.87 -20.19
C ARG A 719 38.11 -26.72 -21.20
N LEU A 720 38.86 -26.88 -22.29
CA LEU A 720 38.95 -25.87 -23.36
C LEU A 720 37.57 -25.54 -23.96
N THR A 721 36.77 -26.57 -24.27
CA THR A 721 35.43 -26.38 -24.84
C THR A 721 34.44 -25.77 -23.84
N VAL A 722 34.58 -26.09 -22.55
CA VAL A 722 33.75 -25.52 -21.48
C VAL A 722 34.13 -24.07 -21.21
N ASN A 723 35.42 -23.74 -21.19
CA ASN A 723 35.92 -22.38 -21.03
C ASN A 723 35.50 -21.49 -22.22
N ASP A 724 35.63 -22.00 -23.44
CA ASP A 724 35.14 -21.30 -24.63
C ASP A 724 33.64 -21.01 -24.50
N LEU A 725 32.81 -22.00 -24.19
CA LEU A 725 31.36 -21.86 -24.18
C LEU A 725 30.78 -21.09 -22.98
N LEU A 726 31.31 -21.31 -21.77
CA LEU A 726 30.75 -20.77 -20.52
C LEU A 726 31.53 -19.57 -19.98
N ALA A 727 32.75 -19.29 -20.44
CA ALA A 727 33.46 -18.07 -20.07
C ALA A 727 33.51 -17.05 -21.21
N LEU A 728 33.84 -17.48 -22.43
CA LEU A 728 34.27 -16.57 -23.50
C LEU A 728 33.27 -16.41 -24.66
N ASP A 729 32.24 -17.24 -24.78
CA ASP A 729 31.31 -17.19 -25.92
C ASP A 729 30.35 -15.98 -25.82
N PRO A 730 30.47 -14.96 -26.68
CA PRO A 730 29.64 -13.76 -26.60
C PRO A 730 28.19 -14.00 -27.03
N LEU A 731 27.85 -15.19 -27.54
CA LEU A 731 26.49 -15.55 -27.96
C LEU A 731 25.75 -16.40 -26.93
N ASN A 732 26.46 -16.96 -25.94
CA ASN A 732 25.83 -17.77 -24.91
C ASN A 732 25.32 -16.88 -23.77
N PRO A 733 24.00 -16.82 -23.50
CA PRO A 733 23.44 -15.98 -22.44
C PRO A 733 23.86 -16.39 -21.02
N ARG A 734 24.60 -17.49 -20.87
CA ARG A 734 25.19 -17.94 -19.61
C ARG A 734 26.68 -17.67 -19.48
N SER A 735 27.36 -17.25 -20.56
CA SER A 735 28.79 -17.00 -20.48
C SER A 735 29.11 -15.74 -19.68
N ILE A 736 30.29 -15.72 -19.06
CA ILE A 736 30.78 -14.55 -18.33
C ILE A 736 30.93 -13.36 -19.27
N LEU A 737 31.50 -13.55 -20.47
CA LEU A 737 31.67 -12.48 -21.45
C LEU A 737 30.33 -11.89 -21.91
N PHE A 738 29.31 -12.72 -22.13
CA PHE A 738 27.96 -12.23 -22.44
C PHE A 738 27.44 -11.34 -21.30
N GLN A 739 27.59 -11.75 -20.04
CA GLN A 739 27.11 -10.93 -18.92
C GLN A 739 27.84 -9.58 -18.87
N LEU A 740 29.16 -9.57 -19.08
CA LEU A 740 29.94 -8.33 -19.11
C LEU A 740 29.59 -7.42 -20.29
N ASN A 741 29.23 -7.98 -21.45
CA ASN A 741 28.72 -7.22 -22.60
C ASN A 741 27.43 -6.47 -22.21
N GLU A 742 26.47 -7.18 -21.62
CA GLU A 742 25.19 -6.60 -21.22
C GLU A 742 25.37 -5.57 -20.10
N ILE A 743 26.18 -5.86 -19.08
CA ILE A 743 26.51 -4.90 -18.01
C ILE A 743 27.08 -3.62 -18.62
N ARG A 744 28.13 -3.72 -19.45
CA ARG A 744 28.75 -2.56 -20.10
C ARG A 744 27.73 -1.74 -20.88
N THR A 745 26.90 -2.39 -21.69
CA THR A 745 25.86 -1.75 -22.51
C THR A 745 24.81 -1.02 -21.67
N GLU A 746 24.47 -1.56 -20.49
CA GLU A 746 23.50 -0.91 -19.60
C GLU A 746 24.13 0.20 -18.75
N VAL A 747 25.39 0.05 -18.32
CA VAL A 747 26.15 1.08 -17.60
C VAL A 747 26.35 2.33 -18.44
N GLU A 748 26.67 2.18 -19.73
CA GLU A 748 26.83 3.31 -20.65
C GLU A 748 25.59 4.22 -20.71
N LYS A 749 24.41 3.65 -20.47
CA LYS A 749 23.13 4.34 -20.58
C LYS A 749 22.58 4.81 -19.22
N LEU A 750 23.35 4.64 -18.14
CA LEU A 750 23.00 5.18 -16.82
C LEU A 750 23.22 6.70 -16.78
N PRO A 751 22.49 7.42 -15.90
CA PRO A 751 22.79 8.82 -15.62
C PRO A 751 24.24 9.00 -15.16
N ASN A 752 24.88 10.07 -15.61
CA ASN A 752 26.28 10.38 -15.29
C ASN A 752 27.28 9.27 -15.68
N ALA A 753 26.95 8.40 -16.65
CA ALA A 753 27.90 7.45 -17.21
C ALA A 753 29.13 8.15 -17.83
N PHE A 754 28.93 9.38 -18.32
CA PHE A 754 29.97 10.29 -18.73
C PHE A 754 29.95 11.55 -17.86
N GLU A 755 31.10 11.91 -17.31
CA GLU A 755 31.34 13.13 -16.54
C GLU A 755 32.33 14.00 -17.31
N ASN A 756 31.91 15.21 -17.71
CA ASN A 756 32.73 16.13 -18.51
C ASN A 756 33.33 15.50 -19.79
N GLY A 757 32.55 14.63 -20.44
CA GLY A 757 32.98 13.91 -21.66
C GLY A 757 33.90 12.70 -21.42
N GLN A 758 34.19 12.35 -20.16
CA GLN A 758 34.99 11.18 -19.79
C GLN A 758 34.13 10.10 -19.16
N MET A 759 34.49 8.82 -19.31
CA MET A 759 33.80 7.72 -18.61
C MET A 759 33.90 7.92 -17.10
N SER A 760 32.77 7.77 -16.40
CA SER A 760 32.73 7.79 -14.93
C SER A 760 33.58 6.65 -14.34
N PRO A 761 33.97 6.72 -13.06
CA PRO A 761 34.74 5.64 -12.42
C PRO A 761 34.07 4.28 -12.55
N PHE A 762 32.75 4.21 -12.39
CA PHE A 762 31.97 2.98 -12.53
C PHE A 762 31.97 2.47 -13.97
N TYR A 763 31.76 3.34 -14.96
CA TYR A 763 31.79 2.92 -16.36
C TYR A 763 33.19 2.45 -16.79
N ARG A 764 34.25 3.13 -16.34
CA ARG A 764 35.63 2.72 -16.60
C ARG A 764 35.94 1.32 -16.06
N GLU A 765 35.45 0.99 -14.87
CA GLU A 765 35.66 -0.32 -14.26
C GLU A 765 34.90 -1.42 -15.02
N ALA A 766 33.65 -1.17 -15.42
CA ALA A 766 32.89 -2.08 -16.28
C ALA A 766 33.61 -2.32 -17.63
N MET A 767 34.14 -1.25 -18.23
CA MET A 767 34.94 -1.33 -19.47
C MET A 767 36.24 -2.10 -19.28
N ARG A 768 36.95 -1.91 -18.17
CA ARG A 768 38.19 -2.64 -17.83
C ARG A 768 37.92 -4.13 -17.73
N LEU A 769 36.90 -4.53 -16.98
CA LEU A 769 36.52 -5.93 -16.78
C LEU A 769 36.14 -6.61 -18.09
N HIS A 770 35.24 -5.98 -18.85
CA HIS A 770 34.85 -6.46 -20.17
C HIS A 770 36.07 -6.66 -21.07
N SER A 771 36.90 -5.62 -21.20
CA SER A 771 38.04 -5.64 -22.14
C SER A 771 39.11 -6.65 -21.72
N GLY A 772 39.30 -6.84 -20.40
CA GLY A 772 40.21 -7.83 -19.84
C GLY A 772 39.82 -9.26 -20.21
N LEU A 773 38.53 -9.60 -20.15
CA LEU A 773 38.05 -10.94 -20.52
C LEU A 773 37.95 -11.12 -22.04
N ALA A 774 37.53 -10.09 -22.78
CA ALA A 774 37.28 -10.15 -24.23
C ALA A 774 38.53 -10.49 -25.06
N VAL A 775 39.73 -10.30 -24.49
CA VAL A 775 41.02 -10.61 -25.14
C VAL A 775 41.63 -11.94 -24.68
N MET A 776 40.97 -12.67 -23.78
CA MET A 776 41.45 -13.97 -23.32
C MET A 776 41.13 -15.08 -24.33
N THR A 777 41.82 -16.20 -24.20
CA THR A 777 41.59 -17.40 -25.00
C THR A 777 41.27 -18.58 -24.08
N PRO A 778 40.59 -19.64 -24.56
CA PRO A 778 40.21 -20.77 -23.71
C PRO A 778 41.38 -21.42 -22.96
N GLU A 779 42.58 -21.40 -23.55
CA GLU A 779 43.83 -21.94 -22.97
C GLU A 779 44.35 -21.11 -21.80
N THR A 780 44.12 -19.80 -21.79
CA THR A 780 44.58 -18.91 -20.72
C THR A 780 43.61 -18.87 -19.54
N MET A 781 42.42 -19.46 -19.68
CA MET A 781 41.42 -19.54 -18.62
C MET A 781 41.77 -20.63 -17.60
N ASN A 782 41.97 -20.21 -16.35
CA ASN A 782 42.27 -21.09 -15.22
C ASN A 782 41.64 -20.61 -13.91
N GLU A 783 41.82 -21.40 -12.86
CA GLU A 783 41.24 -21.13 -11.54
C GLU A 783 41.64 -19.75 -10.99
N ASP A 784 42.91 -19.34 -11.12
CA ASP A 784 43.38 -18.03 -10.66
C ASP A 784 42.71 -16.88 -11.40
N VAL A 785 42.47 -17.05 -12.70
CA VAL A 785 41.74 -16.08 -13.52
C VAL A 785 40.30 -15.97 -13.03
N TYR A 786 39.62 -17.09 -12.78
CA TYR A 786 38.25 -17.06 -12.27
C TYR A 786 38.16 -16.45 -10.87
N ARG A 787 39.05 -16.81 -9.94
CA ARG A 787 39.10 -16.20 -8.59
C ARG A 787 39.35 -14.69 -8.65
N ARG A 788 40.17 -14.22 -9.61
CA ARG A 788 40.38 -12.79 -9.83
C ARG A 788 39.13 -12.10 -10.40
N LEU A 789 38.48 -12.71 -11.40
CA LEU A 789 37.25 -12.20 -11.99
C LEU A 789 36.12 -12.12 -10.96
N GLU A 790 36.01 -13.10 -10.07
CA GLU A 790 35.05 -13.09 -8.96
C GLU A 790 35.24 -11.84 -8.09
N LYS A 791 36.47 -11.62 -7.60
CA LYS A 791 36.80 -10.44 -6.78
C LYS A 791 36.54 -9.13 -7.52
N ASP A 792 36.86 -9.08 -8.82
CA ASP A 792 36.64 -7.87 -9.61
C ASP A 792 35.14 -7.58 -9.84
N LEU A 793 34.32 -8.62 -10.05
CA LEU A 793 32.86 -8.49 -10.14
C LEU A 793 32.23 -8.06 -8.80
N GLU A 794 32.75 -8.55 -7.67
CA GLU A 794 32.36 -8.07 -6.33
C GLU A 794 32.70 -6.59 -6.15
N ASN A 795 33.91 -6.17 -6.53
CA ASN A 795 34.31 -4.76 -6.51
C ASN A 795 33.42 -3.89 -7.41
N LEU A 796 33.02 -4.40 -8.59
CA LEU A 796 32.10 -3.69 -9.49
C LEU A 796 30.73 -3.49 -8.84
N SER A 797 30.22 -4.50 -8.13
CA SER A 797 28.98 -4.42 -7.34
C SER A 797 29.09 -3.32 -6.29
N ASP A 798 30.14 -3.33 -5.47
CA ASP A 798 30.35 -2.33 -4.43
C ASP A 798 30.45 -0.91 -5.00
N LEU A 799 31.11 -0.76 -6.15
CA LEU A 799 31.24 0.52 -6.83
C LEU A 799 29.89 1.05 -7.34
N LEU A 800 29.01 0.18 -7.86
CA LEU A 800 27.65 0.58 -8.26
C LEU A 800 26.87 1.13 -7.06
N VAL A 801 26.86 0.40 -5.94
CA VAL A 801 26.10 0.77 -4.74
C VAL A 801 26.59 2.12 -4.21
N ARG A 802 27.91 2.32 -4.10
CA ARG A 802 28.52 3.59 -3.67
C ARG A 802 28.30 4.76 -4.63
N THR A 803 28.08 4.48 -5.92
CA THR A 803 27.90 5.54 -6.93
C THR A 803 26.46 6.01 -7.01
N TYR A 804 25.49 5.11 -6.86
CA TYR A 804 24.09 5.40 -7.19
C TYR A 804 23.09 5.18 -6.05
N CYS A 805 23.41 4.33 -5.07
CA CYS A 805 22.48 3.87 -4.05
C CYS A 805 22.69 4.51 -2.68
N SER A 806 23.87 5.11 -2.44
CA SER A 806 24.25 5.79 -1.19
C SER A 806 23.90 7.26 -1.13
#